data_AF-W6MSW4-F1
#
_entry.id   AF-W6MSW4-F1
#
_cell.length_a   1.000
_cell.length_b   1.000
_cell.length_c   1.000
_cell.angle_alpha   90.00
_cell.angle_beta   90.00
_cell.angle_gamma   90.00
#
_symmetry.space_group_name_H-M   'P 1'
#
loop_
_entity.id
_entity.type
_entity.pdbx_description
1 polymer ?
#
loop_
_entity_poly.entity_id
_entity_poly.type
_entity_poly.pdbx_seq_one_letter_code
_entity_poly.pdbx_strand_id
1 'polypeptide(L)'
;MPLELFYAKGNNAKAFSSNLKLNLAVAAYAAQLKISVDADGSKPFLLHENKTNFTLIEPNAVVQYLAASTRPDAFSDTEAVKTERLTVYPGLSSSKFDAGALSSASFASVDVTSPEQIILFSSLYPLAKNSSAEFALKNWFEQFASAVQTAIEATSAVTKLERPKATNTGAQQLNETVFVKKVTGAILPKKDERNVLITSALPYVNNVPHLGNIVGSVLSADIFSRYSKARNYNTLFIGGTDEYGTATETKALEENVTPMELCTKYYHLHSDIYKWFEIGFDYFGRTTTDKQTEIAQHIFLKLHENGFLEEQVMHQLYCSKHKGFLADRYVEGECPRCHYDDARGDQCDKCGNLLNPFELINPHCKLDGETPIPKDSTHVFLSLDKLQPELTKWVDEACTKGRWSKNAKTITYSWLKEGLQPRAITRDLVWGTPVPLKGFEDKVLYVWFDACIGYISITANYTDDWEKWWKQPDDVQLYQFMGKDNVPFHTVVFPSSEIGTREKWTMLHHLNTTEYLQYEGGKFSKSRNIGVFGDNAQQTGIPPSVWRYYLASVRPETSDSQFSWAEFIGKNNNELLANLGNFVNRLVKFVVAKYNGVVPEYNPENCPNYKQTVADVDALLQSYITEMEESHLRKGLELAMAISARGNQFLQDNKLDNSLYNDHPDKSDAVVAIGLNLIYLVSAVITPYMPSTTAAIERQLNVPALAIPDRFSLWIGGGHCIGKAEYLFKRIDEKKVDEWRAKYGTGSK
;
A
#
# COMPACT_ATOMS: atom_id res chain seq x y z
N MET A 1 53.58 49.14 2.01
CA MET A 1 53.74 48.51 3.34
C MET A 1 53.28 47.06 3.21
N PRO A 2 53.96 46.03 3.75
CA PRO A 2 53.46 44.65 3.64
C PRO A 2 52.30 44.49 4.62
N LEU A 3 51.10 44.82 4.15
CA LEU A 3 49.84 44.55 4.83
C LEU A 3 49.39 43.13 4.47
N GLU A 4 48.93 42.38 5.46
CA GLU A 4 48.32 41.07 5.27
C GLU A 4 46.85 41.14 5.67
N LEU A 5 45.97 40.58 4.84
CA LEU A 5 44.53 40.51 5.09
C LEU A 5 44.11 39.06 5.32
N PHE A 6 43.18 38.86 6.25
CA PHE A 6 42.63 37.56 6.62
C PHE A 6 41.10 37.57 6.60
N TYR A 7 40.51 36.50 6.06
CA TYR A 7 39.07 36.32 6.11
C TYR A 7 38.58 36.04 7.54
N ALA A 8 37.47 36.67 7.90
CA ALA A 8 36.68 36.33 9.07
C ALA A 8 36.17 34.88 8.98
N LYS A 9 36.23 34.16 10.09
CA LYS A 9 35.74 32.78 10.18
C LYS A 9 34.22 32.72 10.39
N GLY A 10 33.59 31.71 9.82
CA GLY A 10 32.18 31.40 10.01
C GLY A 10 31.40 31.30 8.71
N ASN A 11 30.16 30.83 8.82
CA ASN A 11 29.21 30.65 7.72
C ASN A 11 27.92 31.47 7.94
N ASN A 12 28.00 32.54 8.72
CA ASN A 12 26.87 33.39 9.09
C ASN A 12 26.94 34.76 8.39
N ALA A 13 25.86 35.54 8.49
CA ALA A 13 25.76 36.85 7.84
C ALA A 13 26.86 37.84 8.29
N LYS A 14 27.35 37.75 9.54
CA LYS A 14 28.45 38.58 10.03
C LYS A 14 29.78 38.27 9.36
N ALA A 15 30.13 36.98 9.24
CA ALA A 15 31.32 36.54 8.54
C ALA A 15 31.26 36.95 7.06
N PHE A 16 30.10 36.76 6.42
CA PHE A 16 29.90 37.15 5.01
C PHE A 16 30.04 38.65 4.80
N SER A 17 29.35 39.47 5.61
CA SER A 17 29.47 40.93 5.56
C SER A 17 30.91 41.39 5.74
N SER A 18 31.61 40.83 6.74
CA SER A 18 33.00 41.17 7.01
C SER A 18 33.91 40.84 5.82
N ASN A 19 33.76 39.67 5.22
CA ASN A 19 34.59 39.23 4.09
C ASN A 19 34.27 39.96 2.79
N LEU A 20 33.00 40.36 2.59
CA LEU A 20 32.60 41.21 1.47
C LEU A 20 33.20 42.61 1.59
N LYS A 21 33.23 43.21 2.79
CA LYS A 21 33.90 44.49 3.07
C LYS A 21 35.38 44.44 2.67
N LEU A 22 36.07 43.35 3.02
CA LEU A 22 37.49 43.17 2.68
C LEU A 22 37.70 43.07 1.16
N ASN A 23 36.93 42.21 0.47
CA ASN A 23 37.05 42.04 -0.98
C ASN A 23 36.77 43.34 -1.75
N LEU A 24 35.75 44.09 -1.35
CA LEU A 24 35.42 45.37 -1.94
C LEU A 24 36.49 46.43 -1.67
N ALA A 25 36.99 46.53 -0.44
CA ALA A 25 38.05 47.48 -0.10
C ALA A 25 39.37 47.19 -0.83
N VAL A 26 39.73 45.90 -0.99
CA VAL A 26 40.90 45.50 -1.79
C VAL A 26 40.71 45.89 -3.25
N ALA A 27 39.53 45.59 -3.82
CA ALA A 27 39.22 45.95 -5.20
C ALA A 27 39.24 47.48 -5.44
N ALA A 28 38.74 48.27 -4.48
CA ALA A 28 38.64 49.72 -4.59
C ALA A 28 39.96 50.45 -4.35
N TYR A 29 40.77 50.01 -3.38
CA TYR A 29 41.88 50.82 -2.86
C TYR A 29 43.25 50.14 -2.93
N ALA A 30 43.31 48.82 -3.08
CA ALA A 30 44.54 48.08 -2.85
C ALA A 30 44.67 46.81 -3.71
N ALA A 31 44.59 46.97 -5.04
CA ALA A 31 44.60 45.88 -6.02
C ALA A 31 45.82 44.93 -5.95
N GLN A 32 46.91 45.32 -5.26
CA GLN A 32 48.10 44.49 -5.05
C GLN A 32 48.03 43.61 -3.80
N LEU A 33 47.12 43.90 -2.86
CA LEU A 33 46.95 43.12 -1.64
C LEU A 33 46.14 41.85 -1.94
N LYS A 34 46.57 40.73 -1.38
CA LYS A 34 45.86 39.45 -1.44
C LYS A 34 45.31 39.11 -0.06
N ILE A 35 44.09 38.61 -0.01
CA ILE A 35 43.46 38.12 1.21
C ILE A 35 43.81 36.64 1.36
N SER A 36 44.31 36.26 2.54
CA SER A 36 44.67 34.89 2.88
C SER A 36 43.60 34.25 3.77
N VAL A 37 43.45 32.92 3.66
CA VAL A 37 42.59 32.15 4.58
C VAL A 37 43.45 31.70 5.75
N ASP A 38 43.03 32.01 6.98
CA ASP A 38 43.67 31.45 8.19
C ASP A 38 43.21 30.00 8.40
N ALA A 39 44.03 29.04 7.95
CA ALA A 39 43.74 27.62 8.03
C ALA A 39 43.54 27.14 9.49
N ASP A 40 44.35 27.64 10.42
CA ASP A 40 44.42 27.11 11.80
C ASP A 40 43.50 27.86 12.77
N GLY A 41 43.03 29.06 12.42
CA GLY A 41 42.12 29.85 13.28
C GLY A 41 42.79 30.54 14.43
N SER A 42 44.10 30.72 14.31
CA SER A 42 44.94 31.35 15.31
C SER A 42 44.95 32.88 15.19
N LYS A 43 44.48 33.46 14.08
CA LYS A 43 44.52 34.91 13.82
C LYS A 43 43.17 35.57 14.12
N PRO A 44 43.05 36.34 15.22
CA PRO A 44 41.81 37.02 15.59
C PRO A 44 41.57 38.35 14.83
N PHE A 45 42.45 38.69 13.88
CA PHE A 45 42.46 39.97 13.16
C PHE A 45 42.20 39.80 11.67
N LEU A 46 41.67 40.85 11.05
CA LEU A 46 41.37 40.92 9.62
C LEU A 46 42.47 41.59 8.82
N LEU A 47 43.23 42.51 9.43
CA LEU A 47 44.41 43.16 8.85
C LEU A 47 45.58 43.11 9.83
N HIS A 48 46.78 42.86 9.32
CA HIS A 48 48.03 42.91 10.07
C HIS A 48 49.13 43.64 9.31
N GLU A 49 49.89 44.48 10.02
CA GLU A 49 51.08 45.14 9.50
C GLU A 49 52.35 44.62 10.18
N ASN A 50 53.19 43.93 9.40
CA ASN A 50 54.37 43.21 9.92
C ASN A 50 55.44 44.12 10.54
N LYS A 51 55.53 45.40 10.16
CA LYS A 51 56.60 46.31 10.61
C LYS A 51 56.35 46.92 11.99
N THR A 52 55.11 47.28 12.26
CA THR A 52 54.69 47.97 13.49
C THR A 52 53.96 47.03 14.46
N ASN A 53 53.69 45.79 14.02
CA ASN A 53 52.83 44.83 14.71
C ASN A 53 51.40 45.37 14.93
N PHE A 54 50.95 46.30 14.08
CA PHE A 54 49.60 46.85 14.11
C PHE A 54 48.59 45.83 13.56
N THR A 55 47.39 45.79 14.15
CA THR A 55 46.30 44.90 13.70
C THR A 55 44.95 45.61 13.75
N LEU A 56 44.06 45.25 12.84
CA LEU A 56 42.65 45.63 12.87
C LEU A 56 41.77 44.38 12.88
N ILE A 57 40.83 44.34 13.81
CA ILE A 57 39.87 43.24 13.98
C ILE A 57 38.47 43.60 13.48
N GLU A 58 38.18 44.90 13.34
CA GLU A 58 36.85 45.39 12.98
C GLU A 58 36.81 45.71 11.48
N PRO A 59 35.85 45.15 10.73
CA PRO A 59 35.85 45.23 9.27
C PRO A 59 35.61 46.64 8.71
N ASN A 60 34.79 47.48 9.35
CA ASN A 60 34.60 48.87 8.88
C ASN A 60 35.91 49.67 8.99
N ALA A 61 36.63 49.50 10.10
CA ALA A 61 37.93 50.12 10.33
C ALA A 61 38.96 49.68 9.28
N VAL A 62 38.92 48.42 8.81
CA VAL A 62 39.78 47.96 7.70
C VAL A 62 39.44 48.67 6.40
N VAL A 63 38.15 48.81 6.05
CA VAL A 63 37.72 49.55 4.85
C VAL A 63 38.20 51.00 4.90
N GLN A 64 37.97 51.68 6.02
CA GLN A 64 38.35 53.10 6.20
C GLN A 64 39.87 53.28 6.20
N TYR A 65 40.62 52.35 6.82
CA TYR A 65 42.09 52.38 6.84
C TYR A 65 42.69 52.23 5.43
N LEU A 66 42.16 51.32 4.61
CA LEU A 66 42.62 51.17 3.22
C LEU A 66 42.22 52.38 2.35
N ALA A 67 41.01 52.91 2.54
CA ALA A 67 40.52 54.09 1.84
C ALA A 67 41.32 55.36 2.17
N ALA A 68 41.86 55.49 3.39
CA ALA A 68 42.64 56.66 3.81
C ALA A 68 43.89 56.94 2.95
N SER A 69 44.37 55.92 2.21
CA SER A 69 45.48 56.08 1.26
C SER A 69 45.12 56.91 0.03
N THR A 70 43.83 57.02 -0.31
CA THR A 70 43.32 57.73 -1.49
C THR A 70 42.27 58.79 -1.15
N ARG A 71 41.64 58.71 0.03
CA ARG A 71 40.59 59.62 0.52
C ARG A 71 40.90 60.11 1.94
N PRO A 72 41.35 61.36 2.14
CA PRO A 72 41.69 61.90 3.46
C PRO A 72 40.52 61.92 4.47
N ASP A 73 39.28 61.89 3.98
CA ASP A 73 38.02 61.91 4.73
C ASP A 73 37.42 60.52 5.02
N ALA A 74 38.18 59.45 4.76
CA ALA A 74 37.73 58.06 4.90
C ALA A 74 37.22 57.67 6.30
N PHE A 75 37.65 58.37 7.35
CA PHE A 75 37.22 58.14 8.74
C PHE A 75 36.01 58.99 9.15
N SER A 76 35.33 59.66 8.22
CA SER A 76 34.13 60.44 8.52
C SER A 76 32.98 59.53 9.00
N ASP A 77 32.35 59.89 10.13
CA ASP A 77 31.19 59.18 10.70
C ASP A 77 29.92 59.66 9.99
N THR A 78 29.78 59.28 8.72
CA THR A 78 28.61 59.62 7.89
C THR A 78 27.34 58.95 8.44
N GLU A 79 26.16 59.48 8.09
CA GLU A 79 24.89 58.87 8.49
C GLU A 79 24.73 57.42 7.99
N ALA A 80 25.31 57.08 6.84
CA ALA A 80 25.33 55.71 6.34
C ALA A 80 26.13 54.75 7.23
N VAL A 81 27.33 55.17 7.69
CA VAL A 81 28.17 54.38 8.60
C VAL A 81 27.52 54.26 9.98
N LYS A 82 26.90 55.34 10.49
CA LYS A 82 26.13 55.29 11.74
C LYS A 82 24.95 54.33 11.66
N THR A 83 24.18 54.40 10.57
CA THR A 83 23.01 53.54 10.31
C THR A 83 23.44 52.07 10.21
N GLU A 84 24.55 51.80 9.53
CA GLU A 84 25.12 50.45 9.47
C GLU A 84 25.49 49.94 10.87
N ARG A 85 26.26 50.73 11.62
CA ARG A 85 26.77 50.34 12.95
C ARG A 85 25.67 50.13 13.98
N LEU A 86 24.66 51.01 14.00
CA LEU A 86 23.61 51.00 15.03
C LEU A 86 22.43 50.09 14.69
N THR A 87 22.18 49.83 13.41
CA THR A 87 20.96 49.13 12.99
C THR A 87 21.23 47.91 12.11
N VAL A 88 22.00 48.06 11.03
CA VAL A 88 22.20 46.97 10.05
C VAL A 88 23.09 45.86 10.62
N TYR A 89 24.25 46.22 11.15
CA TYR A 89 25.26 45.27 11.64
C TYR A 89 24.79 44.45 12.84
N PRO A 90 24.09 45.01 13.85
CA PRO A 90 23.46 44.21 14.90
C PRO A 90 22.43 43.19 14.35
N GLY A 91 21.68 43.59 13.32
CA GLY A 91 20.68 42.75 12.65
C GLY A 91 21.24 41.50 11.95
N LEU A 92 22.54 41.49 11.61
CA LEU A 92 23.22 40.34 11.01
C LEU A 92 23.20 39.09 11.91
N SER A 93 23.14 39.25 13.23
CA SER A 93 23.06 38.10 14.14
C SER A 93 21.68 37.44 14.17
N SER A 94 20.62 38.21 13.93
CA SER A 94 19.23 37.73 13.94
C SER A 94 18.66 37.49 12.55
N SER A 95 19.41 37.78 11.48
CA SER A 95 18.92 37.84 10.10
C SER A 95 17.64 38.69 9.96
N LYS A 96 17.53 39.74 10.76
CA LYS A 96 16.39 40.66 10.82
C LYS A 96 16.92 42.09 10.83
N PHE A 97 16.27 42.96 10.08
CA PHE A 97 16.64 44.36 10.01
C PHE A 97 15.41 45.22 9.74
N ASP A 98 15.34 46.37 10.41
CA ASP A 98 14.28 47.36 10.20
C ASP A 98 14.60 48.22 8.98
N ALA A 99 13.94 47.92 7.86
CA ALA A 99 14.09 48.64 6.60
C ALA A 99 13.80 50.15 6.73
N GLY A 100 12.98 50.57 7.70
CA GLY A 100 12.66 51.97 7.95
C GLY A 100 13.89 52.79 8.38
N ALA A 101 14.88 52.16 9.01
CA ALA A 101 16.11 52.83 9.43
C ALA A 101 17.02 53.27 8.27
N LEU A 102 16.78 52.79 7.04
CA LEU A 102 17.53 53.23 5.86
C LEU A 102 17.05 54.58 5.31
N SER A 103 15.94 55.14 5.80
CA SER A 103 15.39 56.39 5.27
C SER A 103 16.31 57.59 5.43
N SER A 104 17.22 57.57 6.40
CA SER A 104 18.22 58.61 6.66
C SER A 104 19.49 58.46 5.81
N ALA A 105 19.71 57.29 5.20
CA ALA A 105 20.83 57.04 4.30
C ALA A 105 20.39 57.26 2.85
N SER A 106 20.98 58.24 2.17
CA SER A 106 20.69 58.52 0.75
C SER A 106 21.98 58.63 -0.05
N PHE A 107 22.02 57.96 -1.21
CA PHE A 107 23.10 58.11 -2.18
C PHE A 107 22.54 58.64 -3.49
N ALA A 108 23.13 59.72 -4.00
CA ALA A 108 22.74 60.30 -5.29
C ALA A 108 23.15 59.42 -6.48
N SER A 109 24.22 58.63 -6.34
CA SER A 109 24.75 57.72 -7.35
C SER A 109 25.58 56.60 -6.72
N VAL A 110 25.74 55.49 -7.45
CA VAL A 110 26.66 54.41 -7.08
C VAL A 110 28.11 54.89 -7.20
N ASP A 111 28.87 54.78 -6.11
CA ASP A 111 30.32 54.96 -6.07
C ASP A 111 30.96 53.74 -5.39
N VAL A 112 31.51 52.83 -6.19
CA VAL A 112 32.18 51.61 -5.68
C VAL A 112 33.51 51.90 -4.97
N THR A 113 33.95 53.15 -4.96
CA THR A 113 35.15 53.63 -4.24
C THR A 113 34.79 54.47 -3.01
N SER A 114 33.50 54.57 -2.64
CA SER A 114 33.04 55.22 -1.41
C SER A 114 33.10 54.24 -0.23
N PRO A 115 33.84 54.55 0.85
CA PRO A 115 33.97 53.65 2.00
C PRO A 115 32.63 53.45 2.72
N GLU A 116 31.81 54.50 2.83
CA GLU A 116 30.47 54.41 3.42
C GLU A 116 29.49 53.56 2.60
N GLN A 117 29.56 53.63 1.25
CA GLN A 117 28.76 52.76 0.39
C GLN A 117 29.22 51.30 0.47
N ILE A 118 30.53 51.04 0.48
CA ILE A 118 31.09 49.68 0.66
C ILE A 118 30.63 49.09 1.99
N ILE A 119 30.75 49.84 3.09
CA ILE A 119 30.38 49.39 4.45
C ILE A 119 28.90 49.02 4.51
N LEU A 120 28.02 49.94 4.07
CA LEU A 120 26.59 49.75 4.15
C LEU A 120 26.12 48.63 3.21
N PHE A 121 26.60 48.61 1.96
CA PHE A 121 26.26 47.57 1.00
C PHE A 121 26.62 46.18 1.52
N SER A 122 27.84 46.02 2.04
CA SER A 122 28.32 44.71 2.50
C SER A 122 27.51 44.14 3.66
N SER A 123 27.03 45.00 4.56
CA SER A 123 26.16 44.59 5.68
C SER A 123 24.71 44.40 5.28
N LEU A 124 24.21 45.14 4.29
CA LEU A 124 22.87 44.92 3.75
C LEU A 124 22.79 43.64 2.90
N TYR A 125 23.86 43.28 2.18
CA TYR A 125 23.86 42.16 1.23
C TYR A 125 23.31 40.83 1.79
N PRO A 126 23.82 40.29 2.93
CA PRO A 126 23.31 39.03 3.48
C PRO A 126 21.90 39.13 4.08
N LEU A 127 21.38 40.35 4.33
CA LEU A 127 20.04 40.59 4.86
C LEU A 127 19.01 40.79 3.73
N ALA A 128 19.40 41.50 2.67
CA ALA A 128 18.56 41.79 1.50
C ALA A 128 18.20 40.51 0.72
N LYS A 129 19.11 39.52 0.65
CA LYS A 129 18.83 38.21 0.04
C LYS A 129 17.70 37.43 0.73
N ASN A 130 17.38 37.79 1.99
CA ASN A 130 16.36 37.15 2.81
C ASN A 130 15.09 38.00 2.97
N SER A 131 15.02 39.19 2.38
CA SER A 131 13.93 40.16 2.54
C SER A 131 13.25 40.42 1.20
N SER A 132 11.98 40.03 1.07
CA SER A 132 11.11 40.38 -0.05
C SER A 132 10.60 41.83 -0.01
N ALA A 133 10.95 42.60 1.03
CA ALA A 133 10.45 43.96 1.23
C ALA A 133 11.14 44.98 0.31
N GLU A 134 10.36 45.87 -0.29
CA GLU A 134 10.84 47.12 -0.86
C GLU A 134 11.44 48.00 0.26
N PHE A 135 12.69 48.43 0.09
CA PHE A 135 13.35 49.36 1.00
C PHE A 135 13.86 50.57 0.23
N ALA A 136 14.00 51.72 0.91
CA ALA A 136 14.26 53.04 0.30
C ALA A 136 15.51 53.10 -0.61
N LEU A 137 16.42 52.15 -0.48
CA LEU A 137 17.68 52.05 -1.23
C LEU A 137 17.71 50.91 -2.26
N LYS A 138 16.58 50.27 -2.59
CA LYS A 138 16.53 49.09 -3.48
C LYS A 138 17.23 49.33 -4.82
N ASN A 139 16.92 50.43 -5.51
CA ASN A 139 17.52 50.76 -6.81
C ASN A 139 19.05 50.94 -6.71
N TRP A 140 19.53 51.65 -5.68
CA TRP A 140 20.96 51.81 -5.43
C TRP A 140 21.62 50.46 -5.14
N PHE A 141 20.96 49.62 -4.33
CA PHE A 141 21.48 48.31 -3.94
C PHE A 141 21.64 47.38 -5.16
N GLU A 142 20.63 47.32 -6.03
CA GLU A 142 20.67 46.50 -7.26
C GLU A 142 21.77 46.98 -8.22
N GLN A 143 21.90 48.30 -8.40
CA GLN A 143 22.96 48.88 -9.24
C GLN A 143 24.36 48.65 -8.65
N PHE A 144 24.53 48.84 -7.34
CA PHE A 144 25.80 48.58 -6.66
C PHE A 144 26.17 47.10 -6.74
N ALA A 145 25.23 46.19 -6.48
CA ALA A 145 25.44 44.75 -6.59
C ALA A 145 25.91 44.34 -8.00
N SER A 146 25.27 44.88 -9.04
CA SER A 146 25.68 44.64 -10.42
C SER A 146 27.11 45.13 -10.70
N ALA A 147 27.50 46.27 -10.15
CA ALA A 147 28.84 46.84 -10.32
C ALA A 147 29.96 46.05 -9.61
N VAL A 148 29.62 45.27 -8.58
CA VAL A 148 30.62 44.57 -7.72
C VAL A 148 30.47 43.05 -7.72
N GLN A 149 29.84 42.50 -8.75
CA GLN A 149 29.52 41.08 -8.89
C GLN A 149 30.74 40.16 -8.65
N THR A 150 31.92 40.52 -9.16
CA THR A 150 33.15 39.75 -8.97
C THR A 150 33.57 39.63 -7.49
N ALA A 151 33.39 40.69 -6.69
CA ALA A 151 33.73 40.66 -5.26
C ALA A 151 32.72 39.83 -4.45
N ILE A 152 31.45 39.84 -4.87
CA ILE A 152 30.40 38.99 -4.30
C ILE A 152 30.71 37.51 -4.56
N GLU A 153 31.10 37.17 -5.78
CA GLU A 153 31.49 35.80 -6.18
C GLU A 153 32.72 35.33 -5.42
N ALA A 154 33.76 36.18 -5.34
CA ALA A 154 34.97 35.89 -4.57
C ALA A 154 34.65 35.65 -3.08
N THR A 155 33.76 36.45 -2.49
CA THR A 155 33.32 36.27 -1.10
C THR A 155 32.54 34.97 -0.92
N SER A 156 31.61 34.67 -1.84
CA SER A 156 30.78 33.46 -1.79
C SER A 156 31.61 32.18 -1.94
N ALA A 157 32.76 32.25 -2.63
CA ALA A 157 33.69 31.14 -2.76
C ALA A 157 34.40 30.77 -1.45
N VAL A 158 34.58 31.73 -0.53
CA VAL A 158 35.31 31.53 0.74
C VAL A 158 34.42 31.58 1.98
N THR A 159 33.20 32.10 1.87
CA THR A 159 32.26 32.27 2.99
C THR A 159 30.85 31.93 2.54
N LYS A 160 30.34 30.80 3.02
CA LYS A 160 28.96 30.38 2.72
C LYS A 160 27.98 31.04 3.68
N LEU A 161 26.86 31.53 3.19
CA LEU A 161 25.78 32.06 4.02
C LEU A 161 24.82 30.92 4.39
N GLU A 162 24.59 30.70 5.68
CA GLU A 162 23.59 29.72 6.13
C GLU A 162 22.17 30.16 5.72
N ARG A 163 21.39 29.20 5.22
CA ARG A 163 20.00 29.43 4.79
C ARG A 163 19.09 29.63 6.00
N PRO A 164 18.15 30.60 5.98
CA PRO A 164 17.13 30.69 7.01
C PRO A 164 16.25 29.44 6.99
N LYS A 165 16.10 28.79 8.15
CA LYS A 165 15.21 27.64 8.31
C LYS A 165 13.85 28.13 8.77
N ALA A 166 12.80 27.75 8.06
CA ALA A 166 11.43 28.03 8.49
C ALA A 166 11.15 27.35 9.85
N THR A 167 10.26 27.96 10.63
CA THR A 167 9.79 27.37 11.88
C THR A 167 8.74 26.32 11.56
N ASN A 168 8.92 25.11 12.07
CA ASN A 168 7.91 24.06 11.94
C ASN A 168 6.71 24.37 12.85
N THR A 169 5.60 24.75 12.25
CA THR A 169 4.35 25.11 12.96
C THR A 169 3.35 23.95 13.01
N GLY A 170 3.64 22.82 12.34
CA GLY A 170 2.68 21.74 12.12
C GLY A 170 1.61 22.04 11.05
N ALA A 171 1.78 23.13 10.29
CA ALA A 171 0.82 23.53 9.25
C ALA A 171 0.68 22.48 8.13
N GLN A 172 -0.55 22.27 7.66
CA GLN A 172 -0.84 21.43 6.50
C GLN A 172 -1.19 22.33 5.30
N GLN A 173 -0.30 22.40 4.31
CA GLN A 173 -0.53 23.11 3.04
C GLN A 173 -0.76 22.09 1.93
N LEU A 174 -2.03 21.78 1.66
CA LEU A 174 -2.44 20.71 0.76
C LEU A 174 -3.51 21.18 -0.23
N ASN A 175 -3.51 20.62 -1.44
CA ASN A 175 -4.62 20.78 -2.37
C ASN A 175 -5.71 19.73 -2.08
N GLU A 176 -6.87 20.17 -1.58
CA GLU A 176 -7.89 19.29 -0.96
C GLU A 176 -8.74 18.46 -1.94
N THR A 177 -8.70 18.73 -3.24
CA THR A 177 -9.67 18.21 -4.21
C THR A 177 -9.50 16.73 -4.61
N VAL A 178 -8.56 16.00 -4.02
CA VAL A 178 -8.10 14.69 -4.52
C VAL A 178 -8.04 13.56 -3.47
N PHE A 179 -8.64 13.75 -2.29
CA PHE A 179 -8.52 12.76 -1.22
C PHE A 179 -9.48 11.57 -1.37
N VAL A 180 -9.16 10.47 -0.69
CA VAL A 180 -10.09 9.34 -0.54
C VAL A 180 -11.34 9.83 0.21
N LYS A 181 -12.52 9.61 -0.38
CA LYS A 181 -13.81 9.99 0.20
C LYS A 181 -14.04 9.18 1.48
N LYS A 182 -14.36 9.88 2.57
CA LYS A 182 -14.81 9.24 3.80
C LYS A 182 -16.21 8.69 3.60
N VAL A 183 -16.37 7.39 3.80
CA VAL A 183 -17.68 6.75 3.84
C VAL A 183 -18.28 6.96 5.23
N THR A 184 -19.53 7.37 5.30
CA THR A 184 -20.31 7.46 6.55
C THR A 184 -21.56 6.61 6.39
N GLY A 185 -21.85 5.74 7.37
CA GLY A 185 -22.99 4.81 7.33
C GLY A 185 -22.77 3.58 6.46
N ALA A 186 -23.89 2.93 6.09
CA ALA A 186 -23.88 1.75 5.24
C ALA A 186 -23.50 2.10 3.78
N ILE A 187 -22.68 1.27 3.16
CA ILE A 187 -22.25 1.43 1.77
C ILE A 187 -23.35 0.87 0.87
N LEU A 188 -24.01 1.75 0.14
CA LEU A 188 -25.05 1.40 -0.83
C LEU A 188 -24.63 1.87 -2.24
N PRO A 189 -25.13 1.21 -3.30
CA PRO A 189 -24.91 1.65 -4.66
C PRO A 189 -25.50 3.04 -4.87
N LYS A 190 -24.84 3.84 -5.69
CA LYS A 190 -25.33 5.15 -6.14
C LYS A 190 -25.53 5.12 -7.64
N LYS A 191 -26.66 5.68 -8.05
CA LYS A 191 -27.03 5.80 -9.46
C LYS A 191 -25.98 6.63 -10.21
N ASP A 192 -25.68 6.23 -11.45
CA ASP A 192 -24.75 6.92 -12.36
C ASP A 192 -23.29 6.98 -11.87
N GLU A 193 -22.96 6.28 -10.77
CA GLU A 193 -21.60 6.07 -10.27
C GLU A 193 -21.21 4.59 -10.42
N ARG A 194 -19.90 4.31 -10.38
CA ARG A 194 -19.42 2.92 -10.44
C ARG A 194 -19.63 2.23 -9.08
N ASN A 195 -20.46 1.18 -9.06
CA ASN A 195 -20.74 0.37 -7.89
C ASN A 195 -20.11 -1.02 -8.04
N VAL A 196 -19.19 -1.34 -7.13
CA VAL A 196 -18.38 -2.56 -7.18
C VAL A 196 -18.68 -3.40 -5.94
N LEU A 197 -19.32 -4.55 -6.17
CA LEU A 197 -19.53 -5.56 -5.13
C LEU A 197 -18.40 -6.57 -5.22
N ILE A 198 -17.67 -6.77 -4.13
CA ILE A 198 -16.52 -7.66 -4.09
C ILE A 198 -16.81 -8.77 -3.09
N THR A 199 -16.60 -10.01 -3.52
CA THR A 199 -16.66 -11.18 -2.64
C THR A 199 -15.34 -11.95 -2.71
N SER A 200 -14.94 -12.51 -1.57
CA SER A 200 -13.91 -13.52 -1.50
C SER A 200 -14.55 -14.87 -1.22
N ALA A 201 -14.05 -15.95 -1.82
CA ALA A 201 -14.49 -17.30 -1.52
C ALA A 201 -14.58 -17.53 -0.02
N LEU A 202 -15.73 -18.03 0.45
CA LEU A 202 -15.95 -18.29 1.87
C LEU A 202 -15.02 -19.43 2.32
N PRO A 203 -14.03 -19.17 3.20
CA PRO A 203 -13.25 -20.24 3.82
C PRO A 203 -14.14 -21.20 4.58
N TYR A 204 -13.90 -22.50 4.37
CA TYR A 204 -14.56 -23.54 5.14
C TYR A 204 -14.04 -23.53 6.58
N VAL A 205 -14.95 -23.45 7.55
CA VAL A 205 -14.63 -23.04 8.94
C VAL A 205 -13.86 -24.11 9.74
N ASN A 206 -13.82 -25.36 9.33
CA ASN A 206 -13.22 -26.43 10.14
C ASN A 206 -11.68 -26.49 10.12
N ASN A 207 -11.00 -25.54 9.45
CA ASN A 207 -9.57 -25.57 9.21
C ASN A 207 -8.92 -24.19 9.36
N VAL A 208 -7.71 -24.16 9.92
CA VAL A 208 -6.89 -22.94 9.92
C VAL A 208 -6.44 -22.63 8.49
N PRO A 209 -6.63 -21.40 7.97
CA PRO A 209 -6.21 -21.05 6.63
C PRO A 209 -4.69 -20.96 6.53
N HIS A 210 -4.10 -21.56 5.50
CA HIS A 210 -2.68 -21.39 5.17
C HIS A 210 -2.47 -20.22 4.19
N LEU A 211 -1.20 -19.82 3.97
CA LEU A 211 -0.89 -18.68 3.11
C LEU A 211 -1.45 -18.80 1.68
N GLY A 212 -1.55 -20.03 1.17
CA GLY A 212 -2.20 -20.33 -0.11
C GLY A 212 -3.69 -19.98 -0.15
N ASN A 213 -4.45 -20.27 0.91
CA ASN A 213 -5.86 -19.85 1.00
C ASN A 213 -5.96 -18.32 1.09
N ILE A 214 -5.04 -17.70 1.85
CA ILE A 214 -5.03 -16.26 2.06
C ILE A 214 -4.77 -15.53 0.74
N VAL A 215 -3.68 -15.87 0.03
CA VAL A 215 -3.34 -15.21 -1.25
C VAL A 215 -4.35 -15.53 -2.34
N GLY A 216 -4.85 -16.76 -2.41
CA GLY A 216 -5.76 -17.20 -3.47
C GLY A 216 -7.17 -16.64 -3.37
N SER A 217 -7.53 -16.02 -2.24
CA SER A 217 -8.89 -15.50 -2.03
C SER A 217 -8.85 -14.16 -1.30
N VAL A 218 -8.78 -14.16 0.04
CA VAL A 218 -9.08 -12.95 0.84
C VAL A 218 -8.09 -11.81 0.62
N LEU A 219 -6.79 -12.08 0.47
CA LEU A 219 -5.78 -11.05 0.23
C LEU A 219 -5.90 -10.49 -1.19
N SER A 220 -6.20 -11.33 -2.19
CA SER A 220 -6.44 -10.86 -3.56
C SER A 220 -7.65 -9.93 -3.63
N ALA A 221 -8.77 -10.33 -3.00
CA ALA A 221 -9.98 -9.53 -2.94
C ALA A 221 -9.76 -8.20 -2.20
N ASP A 222 -9.00 -8.23 -1.10
CA ASP A 222 -8.67 -7.05 -0.31
C ASP A 222 -7.82 -6.04 -1.09
N ILE A 223 -6.79 -6.51 -1.82
CA ILE A 223 -5.97 -5.64 -2.67
C ILE A 223 -6.88 -4.93 -3.68
N PHE A 224 -7.73 -5.66 -4.40
CA PHE A 224 -8.63 -5.02 -5.37
C PHE A 224 -9.66 -4.10 -4.72
N SER A 225 -10.22 -4.48 -3.56
CA SER A 225 -11.15 -3.64 -2.80
C SER A 225 -10.51 -2.31 -2.39
N ARG A 226 -9.28 -2.35 -1.87
CA ARG A 226 -8.54 -1.15 -1.50
C ARG A 226 -8.20 -0.29 -2.70
N TYR A 227 -7.86 -0.88 -3.85
CA TYR A 227 -7.71 -0.14 -5.10
C TYR A 227 -9.01 0.56 -5.51
N SER A 228 -10.12 -0.17 -5.53
CA SER A 228 -11.45 0.35 -5.89
C SER A 228 -11.87 1.52 -4.97
N LYS A 229 -11.68 1.37 -3.65
CA LYS A 229 -11.91 2.42 -2.66
C LYS A 229 -10.97 3.61 -2.85
N ALA A 230 -9.68 3.37 -3.14
CA ALA A 230 -8.72 4.42 -3.41
C ALA A 230 -8.96 5.16 -4.74
N ARG A 231 -9.73 4.57 -5.67
CA ARG A 231 -10.30 5.27 -6.85
C ARG A 231 -11.65 5.94 -6.58
N ASN A 232 -12.10 5.97 -5.32
CA ASN A 232 -13.38 6.53 -4.90
C ASN A 232 -14.63 5.88 -5.54
N TYR A 233 -14.55 4.61 -5.94
CA TYR A 233 -15.72 3.83 -6.37
C TYR A 233 -16.57 3.40 -5.17
N ASN A 234 -17.89 3.30 -5.34
CA ASN A 234 -18.77 2.78 -4.29
C ASN A 234 -18.50 1.28 -4.18
N THR A 235 -17.74 0.88 -3.17
CA THR A 235 -17.18 -0.47 -3.07
C THR A 235 -17.65 -1.13 -1.80
N LEU A 236 -18.36 -2.26 -1.91
CA LEU A 236 -18.72 -3.11 -0.79
C LEU A 236 -17.93 -4.42 -0.89
N PHE A 237 -17.11 -4.72 0.11
CA PHE A 237 -16.32 -5.94 0.20
C PHE A 237 -16.80 -6.85 1.32
N ILE A 238 -17.39 -7.98 0.91
CA ILE A 238 -18.01 -8.96 1.78
C ILE A 238 -17.19 -10.26 1.82
N GLY A 239 -17.08 -10.84 3.01
CA GLY A 239 -16.59 -12.19 3.21
C GLY A 239 -17.28 -12.85 4.41
N GLY A 240 -16.89 -14.07 4.71
CA GLY A 240 -17.40 -14.79 5.88
C GLY A 240 -16.88 -16.20 5.93
N THR A 241 -17.41 -17.00 6.85
CA THR A 241 -17.11 -18.43 6.97
C THR A 241 -18.23 -19.28 6.37
N ASP A 242 -17.84 -20.32 5.64
CA ASP A 242 -18.74 -21.40 5.25
C ASP A 242 -18.72 -22.49 6.34
N GLU A 243 -19.88 -22.74 6.94
CA GLU A 243 -19.99 -23.44 8.22
C GLU A 243 -20.75 -24.76 8.18
N TYR A 244 -21.52 -25.02 7.13
CA TYR A 244 -22.38 -26.20 7.05
C TYR A 244 -21.69 -27.42 6.44
N GLY A 245 -22.32 -28.58 6.57
CA GLY A 245 -21.91 -29.81 5.90
C GLY A 245 -21.15 -30.80 6.77
N THR A 246 -20.94 -31.99 6.20
CA THR A 246 -20.44 -33.18 6.91
C THR A 246 -19.09 -32.97 7.58
N ALA A 247 -18.19 -32.21 6.94
CA ALA A 247 -16.85 -32.02 7.48
C ALA A 247 -16.83 -31.15 8.75
N THR A 248 -17.85 -30.32 8.97
CA THR A 248 -18.09 -29.65 10.26
C THR A 248 -18.60 -30.64 11.30
N GLU A 249 -19.62 -31.45 11.00
CA GLU A 249 -20.16 -32.45 11.94
C GLU A 249 -19.08 -33.45 12.39
N THR A 250 -18.31 -34.00 11.44
CA THR A 250 -17.21 -34.92 11.75
C THR A 250 -16.18 -34.26 12.65
N LYS A 251 -15.80 -33.00 12.35
CA LYS A 251 -14.78 -32.32 13.15
C LYS A 251 -15.29 -31.96 14.55
N ALA A 252 -16.56 -31.61 14.66
CA ALA A 252 -17.22 -31.34 15.93
C ALA A 252 -17.26 -32.61 16.79
N LEU A 253 -17.57 -33.76 16.18
CA LEU A 253 -17.52 -35.07 16.84
C LEU A 253 -16.09 -35.44 17.30
N GLU A 254 -15.07 -35.23 16.45
CA GLU A 254 -13.66 -35.46 16.81
C GLU A 254 -13.20 -34.59 18.00
N GLU A 255 -13.67 -33.33 18.07
CA GLU A 255 -13.34 -32.41 19.16
C GLU A 255 -14.30 -32.51 20.35
N ASN A 256 -15.30 -33.39 20.29
CA ASN A 256 -16.33 -33.58 21.32
C ASN A 256 -17.07 -32.26 21.68
N VAL A 257 -17.48 -31.52 20.65
CA VAL A 257 -18.26 -30.27 20.74
C VAL A 257 -19.44 -30.30 19.77
N THR A 258 -20.38 -29.38 19.90
CA THR A 258 -21.45 -29.20 18.90
C THR A 258 -20.91 -28.53 17.63
N PRO A 259 -21.54 -28.71 16.45
CA PRO A 259 -21.18 -27.99 15.24
C PRO A 259 -21.14 -26.47 15.42
N MET A 260 -22.13 -25.89 16.12
CA MET A 260 -22.17 -24.44 16.38
C MET A 260 -20.99 -23.95 17.23
N GLU A 261 -20.59 -24.70 18.26
CA GLU A 261 -19.42 -24.38 19.09
C GLU A 261 -18.13 -24.44 18.26
N LEU A 262 -17.97 -25.47 17.43
CA LEU A 262 -16.83 -25.60 16.51
C LEU A 262 -16.77 -24.41 15.54
N CYS A 263 -17.87 -24.13 14.85
CA CYS A 263 -17.97 -23.02 13.89
C CYS A 263 -17.67 -21.68 14.57
N THR A 264 -18.18 -21.45 15.78
CA THR A 264 -17.93 -20.20 16.52
C THR A 264 -16.47 -20.05 16.91
N LYS A 265 -15.84 -21.12 17.42
CA LYS A 265 -14.40 -21.14 17.72
C LYS A 265 -13.57 -20.76 16.50
N TYR A 266 -13.84 -21.38 15.36
CA TYR A 266 -13.05 -21.16 14.16
C TYR A 266 -13.43 -19.86 13.43
N TYR A 267 -14.66 -19.39 13.50
CA TYR A 267 -15.05 -18.05 13.01
C TYR A 267 -14.16 -16.96 13.65
N HIS A 268 -13.98 -17.01 14.97
CA HIS A 268 -13.09 -16.09 15.67
C HIS A 268 -11.64 -16.24 15.20
N LEU A 269 -11.15 -17.47 15.06
CA LEU A 269 -9.79 -17.72 14.55
C LEU A 269 -9.57 -17.13 13.15
N HIS A 270 -10.51 -17.35 12.22
CA HIS A 270 -10.46 -16.75 10.88
C HIS A 270 -10.49 -15.22 10.95
N SER A 271 -11.43 -14.67 11.73
CA SER A 271 -11.56 -13.22 11.91
C SER A 271 -10.27 -12.59 12.42
N ASP A 272 -9.62 -13.20 13.41
CA ASP A 272 -8.39 -12.69 14.02
C ASP A 272 -7.20 -12.80 13.07
N ILE A 273 -7.08 -13.91 12.34
CA ILE A 273 -6.06 -14.06 11.28
C ILE A 273 -6.24 -12.97 10.21
N TYR A 274 -7.46 -12.77 9.72
CA TYR A 274 -7.71 -11.80 8.65
C TYR A 274 -7.53 -10.35 9.13
N LYS A 275 -7.88 -10.03 10.38
CA LYS A 275 -7.55 -8.74 10.99
C LYS A 275 -6.04 -8.55 11.09
N TRP A 276 -5.28 -9.56 11.51
CA TRP A 276 -3.83 -9.46 11.59
C TRP A 276 -3.17 -9.28 10.22
N PHE A 277 -3.67 -9.97 9.18
CA PHE A 277 -3.29 -9.76 7.79
C PHE A 277 -3.83 -8.45 7.18
N GLU A 278 -4.50 -7.61 7.97
CA GLU A 278 -5.05 -6.32 7.56
C GLU A 278 -6.07 -6.43 6.41
N ILE A 279 -6.85 -7.50 6.36
CA ILE A 279 -7.93 -7.67 5.39
C ILE A 279 -9.09 -6.73 5.77
N GLY A 280 -9.40 -5.79 4.88
CA GLY A 280 -10.36 -4.71 5.09
C GLY A 280 -11.77 -5.03 4.61
N PHE A 281 -12.36 -6.13 5.08
CA PHE A 281 -13.78 -6.43 4.85
C PHE A 281 -14.65 -5.27 5.38
N ASP A 282 -15.67 -4.89 4.62
CA ASP A 282 -16.71 -4.00 5.14
C ASP A 282 -17.66 -4.75 6.07
N TYR A 283 -17.84 -6.05 5.81
CA TYR A 283 -18.52 -6.98 6.71
C TYR A 283 -18.00 -8.42 6.54
N PHE A 284 -17.69 -9.08 7.66
CA PHE A 284 -17.24 -10.48 7.70
C PHE A 284 -18.24 -11.34 8.47
N GLY A 285 -19.15 -12.00 7.75
CA GLY A 285 -20.28 -12.74 8.31
C GLY A 285 -20.10 -14.25 8.38
N ARG A 286 -21.22 -14.97 8.45
CA ARG A 286 -21.30 -16.43 8.65
C ARG A 286 -22.49 -16.97 7.83
N THR A 287 -22.42 -18.22 7.36
CA THR A 287 -23.56 -18.87 6.69
C THR A 287 -24.60 -19.42 7.67
N THR A 288 -24.31 -19.54 8.96
CA THR A 288 -25.23 -20.07 9.99
C THR A 288 -26.15 -18.98 10.58
N THR A 289 -26.96 -18.34 9.73
CA THR A 289 -27.86 -17.24 10.13
C THR A 289 -29.28 -17.44 9.64
N ASP A 290 -30.26 -16.80 10.29
CA ASP A 290 -31.67 -16.84 9.86
C ASP A 290 -31.84 -16.30 8.43
N LYS A 291 -31.06 -15.26 8.07
CA LYS A 291 -31.03 -14.72 6.70
C LYS A 291 -30.51 -15.71 5.66
N GLN A 292 -29.59 -16.60 6.03
CA GLN A 292 -29.20 -17.70 5.13
C GLN A 292 -30.39 -18.61 4.87
N THR A 293 -31.08 -19.04 5.93
CA THR A 293 -32.23 -19.94 5.80
C THR A 293 -33.34 -19.31 4.96
N GLU A 294 -33.71 -18.07 5.25
CA GLU A 294 -34.74 -17.33 4.51
C GLU A 294 -34.42 -17.26 3.00
N ILE A 295 -33.22 -16.81 2.64
CA ILE A 295 -32.85 -16.56 1.24
C ILE A 295 -32.60 -17.88 0.49
N ALA A 296 -31.94 -18.86 1.12
CA ALA A 296 -31.69 -20.15 0.48
C ALA A 296 -32.99 -20.92 0.24
N GLN A 297 -33.93 -20.87 1.19
CA GLN A 297 -35.27 -21.45 1.00
C GLN A 297 -36.07 -20.71 -0.08
N HIS A 298 -35.99 -19.38 -0.16
CA HIS A 298 -36.61 -18.60 -1.24
C HIS A 298 -36.10 -19.04 -2.62
N ILE A 299 -34.78 -19.10 -2.82
CA ILE A 299 -34.17 -19.54 -4.09
C ILE A 299 -34.58 -20.98 -4.41
N PHE A 300 -34.53 -21.88 -3.43
CA PHE A 300 -34.96 -23.27 -3.59
C PHE A 300 -36.43 -23.37 -4.03
N LEU A 301 -37.34 -22.67 -3.36
CA LEU A 301 -38.77 -22.70 -3.69
C LEU A 301 -39.04 -22.10 -5.07
N LYS A 302 -38.35 -21.04 -5.47
CA LYS A 302 -38.45 -20.49 -6.83
C LYS A 302 -38.00 -21.48 -7.90
N LEU A 303 -36.89 -22.19 -7.67
CA LEU A 303 -36.44 -23.25 -8.58
C LEU A 303 -37.46 -24.39 -8.67
N HIS A 304 -38.08 -24.76 -7.54
CA HIS A 304 -39.13 -25.76 -7.49
C HIS A 304 -40.38 -25.33 -8.29
N GLU A 305 -40.89 -24.13 -8.02
CA GLU A 305 -42.04 -23.52 -8.71
C GLU A 305 -41.83 -23.44 -10.23
N ASN A 306 -40.59 -23.17 -10.66
CA ASN A 306 -40.22 -23.05 -12.08
C ASN A 306 -39.86 -24.39 -12.76
N GLY A 307 -39.98 -25.53 -12.05
CA GLY A 307 -39.77 -26.86 -12.63
C GLY A 307 -38.31 -27.26 -12.85
N PHE A 308 -37.36 -26.63 -12.14
CA PHE A 308 -35.93 -26.93 -12.21
C PHE A 308 -35.43 -27.88 -11.14
N LEU A 309 -36.32 -28.34 -10.25
CA LEU A 309 -36.02 -29.35 -9.26
C LEU A 309 -36.73 -30.66 -9.57
N GLU A 310 -36.07 -31.77 -9.31
CA GLU A 310 -36.64 -33.12 -9.44
C GLU A 310 -36.24 -34.01 -8.27
N GLU A 311 -37.14 -34.90 -7.86
CA GLU A 311 -36.85 -35.88 -6.81
C GLU A 311 -36.31 -37.17 -7.44
N GLN A 312 -35.21 -37.70 -6.88
CA GLN A 312 -34.68 -39.00 -7.23
C GLN A 312 -34.38 -39.80 -5.96
N VAL A 313 -34.53 -41.12 -6.03
CA VAL A 313 -34.18 -42.02 -4.93
C VAL A 313 -32.72 -42.44 -5.07
N MET A 314 -31.92 -42.23 -4.03
CA MET A 314 -30.55 -42.72 -3.93
C MET A 314 -30.49 -43.94 -3.02
N HIS A 315 -29.74 -44.96 -3.45
CA HIS A 315 -29.46 -46.14 -2.66
C HIS A 315 -28.12 -45.96 -1.94
N GLN A 316 -28.13 -45.93 -0.60
CA GLN A 316 -26.94 -45.62 0.21
C GLN A 316 -26.82 -46.56 1.41
N LEU A 317 -25.62 -46.66 1.97
CA LEU A 317 -25.39 -47.38 3.22
C LEU A 317 -25.77 -46.50 4.41
N TYR A 318 -26.42 -47.10 5.40
CA TYR A 318 -26.91 -46.45 6.62
C TYR A 318 -26.37 -47.16 7.85
N CYS A 319 -25.78 -46.40 8.78
CA CYS A 319 -25.40 -46.91 10.09
C CYS A 319 -26.59 -46.80 11.07
N SER A 320 -27.05 -47.95 11.57
CA SER A 320 -28.16 -48.02 12.52
C SER A 320 -27.80 -47.49 13.91
N LYS A 321 -26.51 -47.46 14.27
CA LYS A 321 -26.01 -47.08 15.60
C LYS A 321 -25.90 -45.57 15.78
N HIS A 322 -25.14 -44.87 14.93
CA HIS A 322 -25.13 -43.40 14.93
C HIS A 322 -26.25 -42.76 14.09
N LYS A 323 -27.15 -43.59 13.53
CA LYS A 323 -28.39 -43.19 12.84
C LYS A 323 -28.19 -42.25 11.64
N GLY A 324 -27.16 -42.48 10.82
CA GLY A 324 -26.85 -41.64 9.66
C GLY A 324 -26.47 -42.44 8.42
N PHE A 325 -26.64 -41.82 7.24
CA PHE A 325 -26.12 -42.36 5.99
C PHE A 325 -24.60 -42.18 5.92
N LEU A 326 -23.92 -43.15 5.30
CA LEU A 326 -22.46 -43.19 5.20
C LEU A 326 -22.02 -42.77 3.81
N ALA A 327 -21.11 -41.79 3.76
CA ALA A 327 -20.31 -41.57 2.56
C ALA A 327 -19.31 -42.72 2.40
N ASP A 328 -18.91 -43.01 1.16
CA ASP A 328 -18.02 -44.14 0.82
C ASP A 328 -16.74 -44.19 1.69
N ARG A 329 -16.15 -43.03 2.01
CA ARG A 329 -14.96 -42.91 2.86
C ARG A 329 -15.16 -43.26 4.35
N TYR A 330 -16.41 -43.36 4.80
CA TYR A 330 -16.79 -43.77 6.14
C TYR A 330 -17.27 -45.22 6.18
N VAL A 331 -17.19 -45.92 5.06
CA VAL A 331 -17.39 -47.36 4.96
C VAL A 331 -16.02 -47.99 4.76
N GLU A 332 -15.61 -48.82 5.70
CA GLU A 332 -14.39 -49.62 5.60
C GLU A 332 -14.78 -51.10 5.59
N GLY A 333 -13.93 -51.95 5.02
CA GLY A 333 -14.18 -53.37 4.92
C GLY A 333 -13.11 -54.10 4.13
N GLU A 334 -13.31 -55.38 3.94
CA GLU A 334 -12.39 -56.22 3.19
C GLU A 334 -12.59 -56.02 1.68
N CYS A 335 -11.49 -55.77 0.96
CA CYS A 335 -11.51 -55.57 -0.48
C CYS A 335 -11.93 -56.87 -1.19
N PRO A 336 -12.99 -56.84 -2.04
CA PRO A 336 -13.47 -58.04 -2.73
C PRO A 336 -12.50 -58.59 -3.79
N ARG A 337 -11.44 -57.84 -4.13
CA ARG A 337 -10.43 -58.26 -5.12
C ARG A 337 -9.14 -58.80 -4.52
N CYS A 338 -8.59 -58.12 -3.52
CA CYS A 338 -7.26 -58.44 -2.99
C CYS A 338 -7.27 -58.84 -1.51
N HIS A 339 -8.47 -58.93 -0.90
CA HIS A 339 -8.67 -59.32 0.50
C HIS A 339 -7.82 -58.46 1.45
N TYR A 340 -7.81 -57.16 1.20
CA TYR A 340 -7.24 -56.18 2.11
C TYR A 340 -8.33 -55.76 3.09
N ASP A 341 -8.15 -56.08 4.37
CA ASP A 341 -9.20 -56.00 5.41
C ASP A 341 -9.63 -54.57 5.78
N ASP A 342 -8.90 -53.56 5.30
CA ASP A 342 -9.08 -52.14 5.63
C ASP A 342 -9.24 -51.28 4.36
N ALA A 343 -9.95 -51.80 3.37
CA ALA A 343 -10.28 -51.06 2.16
C ALA A 343 -11.41 -50.06 2.42
N ARG A 344 -11.26 -48.86 1.86
CA ARG A 344 -12.30 -47.83 1.92
C ARG A 344 -13.35 -48.09 0.85
N GLY A 345 -14.57 -47.63 1.08
CA GLY A 345 -15.71 -47.83 0.19
C GLY A 345 -15.54 -47.25 -1.20
N ASP A 346 -14.67 -46.25 -1.36
CA ASP A 346 -14.34 -45.61 -2.64
C ASP A 346 -13.13 -46.25 -3.34
N GLN A 347 -12.14 -46.71 -2.57
CA GLN A 347 -10.89 -47.24 -3.12
C GLN A 347 -10.16 -48.15 -2.13
N CYS A 348 -9.61 -49.25 -2.63
CA CYS A 348 -8.66 -50.07 -1.87
C CYS A 348 -7.25 -49.49 -1.97
N ASP A 349 -6.68 -49.07 -0.83
CA ASP A 349 -5.34 -48.47 -0.79
C ASP A 349 -4.20 -49.47 -1.08
N LYS A 350 -4.46 -50.79 -0.98
CA LYS A 350 -3.47 -51.84 -1.30
C LYS A 350 -3.34 -52.14 -2.79
N CYS A 351 -4.47 -52.31 -3.49
CA CYS A 351 -4.46 -52.69 -4.92
C CYS A 351 -4.82 -51.52 -5.86
N GLY A 352 -5.22 -50.38 -5.30
CA GLY A 352 -5.58 -49.17 -6.05
C GLY A 352 -6.94 -49.22 -6.75
N ASN A 353 -7.68 -50.34 -6.66
CA ASN A 353 -8.96 -50.50 -7.35
C ASN A 353 -10.03 -49.57 -6.76
N LEU A 354 -10.79 -48.90 -7.64
CA LEU A 354 -12.00 -48.18 -7.26
C LEU A 354 -13.08 -49.19 -6.85
N LEU A 355 -13.75 -48.91 -5.74
CA LEU A 355 -14.77 -49.78 -5.17
C LEU A 355 -16.11 -49.05 -5.13
N ASN A 356 -17.17 -49.85 -5.12
CA ASN A 356 -18.46 -49.40 -4.64
C ASN A 356 -18.59 -49.90 -3.19
N PRO A 357 -19.01 -49.06 -2.22
CA PRO A 357 -19.10 -49.46 -0.82
C PRO A 357 -20.04 -50.66 -0.59
N PHE A 358 -21.01 -50.89 -1.48
CA PHE A 358 -21.88 -52.08 -1.46
C PHE A 358 -21.17 -53.39 -1.84
N GLU A 359 -19.98 -53.32 -2.43
CA GLU A 359 -19.18 -54.47 -2.84
C GLU A 359 -18.16 -54.90 -1.77
N LEU A 360 -17.97 -54.10 -0.72
CA LEU A 360 -17.06 -54.45 0.37
C LEU A 360 -17.53 -55.71 1.11
N ILE A 361 -16.59 -56.58 1.43
CA ILE A 361 -16.83 -57.74 2.29
C ILE A 361 -16.73 -57.27 3.75
N ASN A 362 -17.65 -57.70 4.61
CA ASN A 362 -17.73 -57.27 6.01
C ASN A 362 -17.63 -55.74 6.19
N PRO A 363 -18.51 -54.96 5.52
CA PRO A 363 -18.46 -53.52 5.65
C PRO A 363 -18.76 -53.13 7.10
N HIS A 364 -18.07 -52.11 7.57
CA HIS A 364 -18.27 -51.51 8.89
C HIS A 364 -18.13 -49.99 8.78
N CYS A 365 -18.86 -49.30 9.65
CA CYS A 365 -18.76 -47.86 9.77
C CYS A 365 -17.43 -47.49 10.44
N LYS A 366 -16.65 -46.63 9.79
CA LYS A 366 -15.39 -46.11 10.32
C LYS A 366 -15.53 -45.39 11.66
N LEU A 367 -16.70 -44.80 11.93
CA LEU A 367 -16.93 -43.97 13.11
C LEU A 367 -17.21 -44.81 14.36
N ASP A 368 -17.93 -45.93 14.25
CA ASP A 368 -18.45 -46.67 15.41
C ASP A 368 -18.41 -48.21 15.29
N GLY A 369 -17.89 -48.73 14.18
CA GLY A 369 -17.72 -50.15 13.88
C GLY A 369 -18.99 -50.92 13.52
N GLU A 370 -20.16 -50.26 13.46
CA GLU A 370 -21.43 -50.92 13.13
C GLU A 370 -21.46 -51.42 11.69
N THR A 371 -22.03 -52.60 11.44
CA THR A 371 -22.27 -53.07 10.07
C THR A 371 -23.38 -52.24 9.41
N PRO A 372 -23.08 -51.50 8.32
CA PRO A 372 -24.08 -50.66 7.69
C PRO A 372 -25.07 -51.48 6.86
N ILE A 373 -26.30 -50.96 6.74
CA ILE A 373 -27.38 -51.57 5.98
C ILE A 373 -27.74 -50.74 4.74
N PRO A 374 -28.08 -51.37 3.60
CA PRO A 374 -28.63 -50.65 2.45
C PRO A 374 -29.95 -49.96 2.79
N LYS A 375 -30.11 -48.70 2.39
CA LYS A 375 -31.33 -47.92 2.61
C LYS A 375 -31.54 -46.91 1.48
N ASP A 376 -32.80 -46.77 1.07
CA ASP A 376 -33.21 -45.77 0.09
C ASP A 376 -33.42 -44.41 0.77
N SER A 377 -32.98 -43.35 0.11
CA SER A 377 -33.14 -41.96 0.54
C SER A 377 -33.56 -41.09 -0.64
N THR A 378 -34.71 -40.42 -0.53
CA THR A 378 -35.15 -39.47 -1.56
C THR A 378 -34.37 -38.16 -1.44
N HIS A 379 -33.88 -37.66 -2.57
CA HIS A 379 -33.15 -36.40 -2.67
C HIS A 379 -33.72 -35.53 -3.76
N VAL A 380 -33.66 -34.21 -3.54
CA VAL A 380 -33.92 -33.21 -4.58
C VAL A 380 -32.65 -32.92 -5.36
N PHE A 381 -32.78 -32.86 -6.68
CA PHE A 381 -31.75 -32.55 -7.65
C PHE A 381 -32.08 -31.25 -8.38
N LEU A 382 -31.07 -30.41 -8.59
CA LEU A 382 -31.14 -29.26 -9.49
C LEU A 382 -30.89 -29.77 -10.92
N SER A 383 -31.87 -29.61 -11.81
CA SER A 383 -31.80 -29.98 -13.23
C SER A 383 -30.89 -29.01 -14.03
N LEU A 384 -29.58 -29.10 -13.81
CA LEU A 384 -28.57 -28.27 -14.51
C LEU A 384 -28.55 -28.53 -16.02
N ASP A 385 -28.91 -29.74 -16.44
CA ASP A 385 -29.11 -30.15 -17.83
C ASP A 385 -30.16 -29.25 -18.53
N LYS A 386 -31.29 -28.98 -17.86
CA LYS A 386 -32.35 -28.09 -18.38
C LYS A 386 -31.91 -26.62 -18.43
N LEU A 387 -31.06 -26.20 -17.49
CA LEU A 387 -30.58 -24.81 -17.38
C LEU A 387 -29.37 -24.51 -18.27
N GLN A 388 -28.66 -25.53 -18.73
CA GLN A 388 -27.41 -25.39 -19.49
C GLN A 388 -27.52 -24.47 -20.73
N PRO A 389 -28.58 -24.48 -21.55
CA PRO A 389 -28.65 -23.60 -22.72
C PRO A 389 -28.62 -22.11 -22.35
N GLU A 390 -29.37 -21.72 -21.32
CA GLU A 390 -29.41 -20.33 -20.83
C GLU A 390 -28.11 -19.95 -20.12
N LEU A 391 -27.56 -20.87 -19.31
CA LEU A 391 -26.27 -20.69 -18.65
C LEU A 391 -25.15 -20.47 -19.66
N THR A 392 -25.08 -21.29 -20.72
CA THR A 392 -24.03 -21.20 -21.75
C THR A 392 -24.05 -19.84 -22.42
N LYS A 393 -25.26 -19.35 -22.78
CA LYS A 393 -25.43 -18.01 -23.34
C LYS A 393 -24.94 -16.93 -22.38
N TRP A 394 -25.26 -17.03 -21.10
CA TRP A 394 -24.77 -16.10 -20.09
C TRP A 394 -23.25 -16.13 -19.95
N VAL A 395 -22.63 -17.33 -19.88
CA VAL A 395 -21.17 -17.50 -19.77
C VAL A 395 -20.44 -16.87 -20.95
N ASP A 396 -20.91 -17.10 -22.18
CA ASP A 396 -20.28 -16.57 -23.40
C ASP A 396 -20.21 -15.04 -23.41
N GLU A 397 -21.26 -14.38 -22.90
CA GLU A 397 -21.29 -12.94 -22.76
C GLU A 397 -20.48 -12.44 -21.55
N ALA A 398 -20.72 -13.02 -20.37
CA ALA A 398 -20.17 -12.56 -19.10
C ALA A 398 -18.65 -12.71 -19.04
N CYS A 399 -18.11 -13.84 -19.52
CA CYS A 399 -16.67 -14.09 -19.43
C CYS A 399 -15.84 -13.14 -20.29
N THR A 400 -16.43 -12.62 -21.37
CA THR A 400 -15.80 -11.63 -22.25
C THR A 400 -16.00 -10.22 -21.70
N LYS A 401 -17.25 -9.83 -21.39
CA LYS A 401 -17.57 -8.49 -20.85
C LYS A 401 -16.82 -8.18 -19.58
N GLY A 402 -16.78 -9.12 -18.64
CA GLY A 402 -16.07 -8.95 -17.37
C GLY A 402 -14.68 -9.57 -17.34
N ARG A 403 -14.07 -9.89 -18.49
CA ARG A 403 -12.65 -10.30 -18.62
C ARG A 403 -12.21 -11.35 -17.59
N TRP A 404 -12.94 -12.48 -17.51
CA TRP A 404 -12.58 -13.54 -16.57
C TRP A 404 -11.17 -14.07 -16.81
N SER A 405 -10.50 -14.51 -15.75
CA SER A 405 -9.19 -15.12 -15.84
C SER A 405 -9.21 -16.36 -16.75
N LYS A 406 -8.08 -16.61 -17.44
CA LYS A 406 -7.98 -17.66 -18.46
C LYS A 406 -8.33 -19.06 -17.90
N ASN A 407 -7.80 -19.39 -16.72
CA ASN A 407 -8.08 -20.65 -16.03
C ASN A 407 -9.58 -20.81 -15.69
N ALA A 408 -10.26 -19.76 -15.25
CA ALA A 408 -11.69 -19.79 -14.99
C ALA A 408 -12.50 -20.10 -16.25
N LYS A 409 -12.16 -19.48 -17.38
CA LYS A 409 -12.78 -19.77 -18.69
C LYS A 409 -12.57 -21.22 -19.09
N THR A 410 -11.33 -21.71 -19.02
CA THR A 410 -10.99 -23.09 -19.40
C THR A 410 -11.77 -24.11 -18.56
N ILE A 411 -11.82 -23.93 -17.24
CA ILE A 411 -12.55 -24.84 -16.33
C ILE A 411 -14.05 -24.80 -16.65
N THR A 412 -14.63 -23.60 -16.79
CA THR A 412 -16.07 -23.45 -17.07
C THR A 412 -16.46 -24.10 -18.39
N TYR A 413 -15.72 -23.85 -19.47
CA TYR A 413 -16.00 -24.47 -20.76
C TYR A 413 -15.78 -25.99 -20.78
N SER A 414 -14.88 -26.53 -19.96
CA SER A 414 -14.74 -27.99 -19.81
C SER A 414 -16.05 -28.60 -19.28
N TRP A 415 -16.61 -28.00 -18.22
CA TRP A 415 -17.87 -28.44 -17.63
C TRP A 415 -19.05 -28.34 -18.59
N LEU A 416 -19.16 -27.22 -19.32
CA LEU A 416 -20.23 -27.03 -20.31
C LEU A 416 -20.11 -28.03 -21.48
N LYS A 417 -18.88 -28.34 -21.91
CA LYS A 417 -18.63 -29.28 -23.01
C LYS A 417 -18.94 -30.72 -22.63
N GLU A 418 -18.69 -31.12 -21.38
CA GLU A 418 -19.03 -32.45 -20.86
C GLU A 418 -20.54 -32.71 -20.82
N GLY A 419 -21.34 -31.65 -20.71
CA GLY A 419 -22.79 -31.72 -20.55
C GLY A 419 -23.15 -31.80 -19.06
N LEU A 420 -23.89 -30.80 -18.59
CA LEU A 420 -24.30 -30.70 -17.20
C LEU A 420 -25.35 -31.75 -16.89
N GLN A 421 -25.19 -32.42 -15.75
CA GLN A 421 -26.11 -33.43 -15.24
C GLN A 421 -26.87 -32.88 -14.03
N PRO A 422 -28.08 -33.39 -13.74
CA PRO A 422 -28.77 -33.09 -12.49
C PRO A 422 -27.86 -33.33 -11.28
N ARG A 423 -27.88 -32.42 -10.30
CA ARG A 423 -27.06 -32.53 -9.09
C ARG A 423 -27.89 -32.51 -7.82
N ALA A 424 -27.67 -33.48 -6.95
CA ALA A 424 -28.34 -33.56 -5.65
C ALA A 424 -28.00 -32.33 -4.78
N ILE A 425 -29.02 -31.55 -4.42
CA ILE A 425 -28.92 -30.33 -3.60
C ILE A 425 -29.45 -30.53 -2.18
N THR A 426 -29.72 -31.76 -1.77
CA THR A 426 -30.13 -32.13 -0.40
C THR A 426 -29.21 -33.19 0.18
N ARG A 427 -29.08 -33.25 1.50
CA ARG A 427 -28.28 -34.25 2.22
C ARG A 427 -28.99 -34.70 3.50
N ASP A 428 -28.73 -35.94 3.88
CA ASP A 428 -29.11 -36.52 5.17
C ASP A 428 -28.11 -36.11 6.26
N LEU A 429 -28.15 -34.83 6.62
CA LEU A 429 -27.34 -34.24 7.69
C LEU A 429 -28.25 -33.46 8.63
N VAL A 430 -27.78 -33.23 9.85
CA VAL A 430 -28.49 -32.40 10.85
C VAL A 430 -28.02 -30.96 10.74
N TRP A 431 -26.74 -30.74 10.41
CA TRP A 431 -26.11 -29.44 10.35
C TRP A 431 -26.10 -28.84 8.93
N GLY A 432 -27.15 -28.09 8.62
CA GLY A 432 -27.36 -27.40 7.35
C GLY A 432 -28.63 -26.57 7.32
N THR A 433 -28.85 -25.83 6.23
CA THR A 433 -30.11 -25.11 6.02
C THR A 433 -31.26 -26.10 5.81
N PRO A 434 -32.37 -26.05 6.57
CA PRO A 434 -33.48 -26.99 6.41
C PRO A 434 -34.15 -26.92 5.03
N VAL A 435 -34.58 -28.07 4.49
CA VAL A 435 -35.29 -28.13 3.20
C VAL A 435 -36.77 -27.76 3.38
N PRO A 436 -37.33 -26.80 2.61
CA PRO A 436 -38.71 -26.33 2.81
C PRO A 436 -39.73 -27.18 2.05
N LEU A 437 -39.64 -28.52 2.13
CA LEU A 437 -40.57 -29.47 1.51
C LEU A 437 -41.08 -30.49 2.51
N LYS A 438 -42.34 -30.89 2.34
CA LYS A 438 -42.96 -31.97 3.13
C LYS A 438 -42.25 -33.30 2.82
N GLY A 439 -41.90 -34.07 3.84
CA GLY A 439 -41.15 -35.33 3.72
C GLY A 439 -39.63 -35.16 3.72
N PHE A 440 -39.13 -33.93 3.84
CA PHE A 440 -37.71 -33.59 3.92
C PHE A 440 -37.33 -32.98 5.28
N GLU A 441 -38.14 -33.20 6.33
CA GLU A 441 -37.96 -32.58 7.65
C GLU A 441 -36.63 -32.93 8.33
N ASP A 442 -36.09 -34.13 8.05
CA ASP A 442 -34.80 -34.61 8.57
C ASP A 442 -33.64 -34.41 7.56
N LYS A 443 -33.81 -33.50 6.59
CA LYS A 443 -32.82 -33.22 5.53
C LYS A 443 -32.48 -31.75 5.48
N VAL A 444 -31.27 -31.48 5.00
CA VAL A 444 -30.75 -30.13 4.81
C VAL A 444 -30.33 -29.91 3.35
N LEU A 445 -30.28 -28.65 2.95
CA LEU A 445 -29.67 -28.24 1.69
C LEU A 445 -28.18 -28.61 1.71
N TYR A 446 -27.72 -29.10 0.57
CA TYR A 446 -26.32 -29.44 0.41
C TYR A 446 -25.48 -28.18 0.38
N VAL A 447 -24.38 -28.13 1.16
CA VAL A 447 -23.52 -26.95 1.28
C VAL A 447 -23.06 -26.37 -0.06
N TRP A 448 -22.80 -27.21 -1.07
CA TRP A 448 -22.37 -26.72 -2.39
C TRP A 448 -23.49 -26.11 -3.24
N PHE A 449 -24.75 -26.19 -2.80
CA PHE A 449 -25.88 -25.43 -3.35
C PHE A 449 -26.01 -24.07 -2.65
N ASP A 450 -25.99 -24.03 -1.31
CA ASP A 450 -26.32 -22.81 -0.55
C ASP A 450 -25.11 -21.98 -0.06
N ALA A 451 -23.87 -22.48 -0.15
CA ALA A 451 -22.68 -21.71 0.24
C ALA A 451 -22.51 -20.41 -0.57
N CYS A 452 -22.79 -20.43 -1.87
CA CYS A 452 -22.74 -19.20 -2.69
C CYS A 452 -23.89 -18.25 -2.38
N ILE A 453 -25.04 -18.75 -1.91
CA ILE A 453 -26.13 -17.92 -1.37
C ILE A 453 -25.67 -17.20 -0.09
N GLY A 454 -24.66 -17.74 0.59
CA GLY A 454 -23.94 -17.12 1.70
C GLY A 454 -23.49 -15.68 1.41
N TYR A 455 -23.06 -15.35 0.18
CA TYR A 455 -22.67 -13.97 -0.14
C TYR A 455 -23.85 -13.00 -0.01
N ILE A 456 -25.04 -13.43 -0.45
CA ILE A 456 -26.27 -12.66 -0.38
C ILE A 456 -26.70 -12.52 1.09
N SER A 457 -26.76 -13.62 1.83
CA SER A 457 -27.21 -13.62 3.23
C SER A 457 -26.26 -12.87 4.16
N ILE A 458 -24.95 -12.92 3.92
CA ILE A 458 -23.98 -12.10 4.65
C ILE A 458 -24.22 -10.61 4.36
N THR A 459 -24.53 -10.25 3.10
CA THR A 459 -24.90 -8.86 2.77
C THR A 459 -26.21 -8.44 3.42
N ALA A 460 -27.20 -9.35 3.52
CA ALA A 460 -28.46 -9.11 4.22
C ALA A 460 -28.28 -8.93 5.74
N ASN A 461 -27.27 -9.55 6.35
CA ASN A 461 -26.90 -9.31 7.74
C ASN A 461 -26.11 -8.00 7.93
N TYR A 462 -25.52 -7.44 6.86
CA TYR A 462 -24.85 -6.15 6.90
C TYR A 462 -25.84 -4.98 6.79
N THR A 463 -26.86 -5.10 5.95
CA THR A 463 -27.86 -4.04 5.72
C THR A 463 -29.20 -4.61 5.26
N ASP A 464 -30.30 -4.01 5.74
CA ASP A 464 -31.66 -4.35 5.29
C ASP A 464 -31.87 -4.06 3.79
N ASP A 465 -31.10 -3.12 3.24
CA ASP A 465 -31.13 -2.68 1.83
C ASP A 465 -30.29 -3.59 0.88
N TRP A 466 -30.00 -4.83 1.27
CA TRP A 466 -29.08 -5.72 0.54
C TRP A 466 -29.50 -6.02 -0.90
N GLU A 467 -30.80 -5.96 -1.20
CA GLU A 467 -31.33 -6.13 -2.56
C GLU A 467 -30.82 -5.05 -3.52
N LYS A 468 -30.44 -3.87 -3.03
CA LYS A 468 -29.81 -2.84 -3.86
C LYS A 468 -28.48 -3.32 -4.45
N TRP A 469 -27.78 -4.22 -3.77
CA TRP A 469 -26.54 -4.84 -4.25
C TRP A 469 -26.80 -6.07 -5.11
N TRP A 470 -27.72 -6.96 -4.69
CA TRP A 470 -27.89 -8.29 -5.28
C TRP A 470 -29.05 -8.41 -6.28
N LYS A 471 -29.89 -7.38 -6.44
CA LYS A 471 -31.00 -7.36 -7.40
C LYS A 471 -31.00 -6.13 -8.32
N GLN A 472 -29.82 -5.53 -8.54
CA GLN A 472 -29.61 -4.37 -9.43
C GLN A 472 -28.48 -4.64 -10.44
N PRO A 473 -28.64 -5.64 -11.34
CA PRO A 473 -27.58 -6.07 -12.26
C PRO A 473 -27.11 -4.99 -13.25
N ASP A 474 -27.93 -3.97 -13.50
CA ASP A 474 -27.58 -2.88 -14.42
C ASP A 474 -26.67 -1.82 -13.76
N ASP A 475 -26.70 -1.71 -12.43
CA ASP A 475 -25.98 -0.69 -11.66
C ASP A 475 -24.77 -1.25 -10.88
N VAL A 476 -24.69 -2.57 -10.69
CA VAL A 476 -23.70 -3.23 -9.83
C VAL A 476 -22.82 -4.20 -10.62
N GLN A 477 -21.50 -4.09 -10.45
CA GLN A 477 -20.53 -5.05 -10.98
C GLN A 477 -20.04 -5.96 -9.86
N LEU A 478 -20.37 -7.25 -9.94
CA LEU A 478 -19.91 -8.28 -8.99
C LEU A 478 -18.53 -8.84 -9.39
N TYR A 479 -17.54 -8.61 -8.54
CA TYR A 479 -16.20 -9.18 -8.63
C TYR A 479 -16.03 -10.30 -7.60
N GLN A 480 -15.58 -11.47 -8.05
CA GLN A 480 -15.36 -12.63 -7.17
C GLN A 480 -13.91 -13.13 -7.26
N PHE A 481 -13.31 -13.39 -6.10
CA PHE A 481 -11.91 -13.82 -5.97
C PHE A 481 -11.82 -15.18 -5.29
N MET A 482 -11.20 -16.15 -5.95
CA MET A 482 -11.16 -17.53 -5.46
C MET A 482 -9.99 -18.36 -6.03
N GLY A 483 -9.69 -19.49 -5.40
CA GLY A 483 -8.88 -20.54 -6.01
C GLY A 483 -9.65 -21.33 -7.08
N LYS A 484 -8.93 -21.96 -8.02
CA LYS A 484 -9.51 -22.67 -9.16
C LYS A 484 -10.55 -23.74 -8.85
N ASP A 485 -10.48 -24.37 -7.69
CA ASP A 485 -11.40 -25.43 -7.28
C ASP A 485 -12.83 -24.92 -7.08
N ASN A 486 -12.99 -23.62 -6.80
CA ASN A 486 -14.30 -23.01 -6.57
C ASN A 486 -15.00 -22.55 -7.85
N VAL A 487 -14.31 -22.54 -9.00
CA VAL A 487 -14.83 -21.99 -10.26
C VAL A 487 -16.19 -22.59 -10.66
N PRO A 488 -16.38 -23.92 -10.68
CA PRO A 488 -17.66 -24.49 -11.14
C PRO A 488 -18.86 -24.06 -10.29
N PHE A 489 -18.67 -23.79 -9.00
CA PHE A 489 -19.77 -23.35 -8.15
C PHE A 489 -20.22 -21.93 -8.49
N HIS A 490 -19.30 -21.08 -8.93
CA HIS A 490 -19.54 -19.67 -9.22
C HIS A 490 -19.84 -19.38 -10.70
N THR A 491 -19.53 -20.32 -11.60
CA THR A 491 -19.81 -20.18 -13.04
C THR A 491 -20.85 -21.15 -13.57
N VAL A 492 -21.22 -22.18 -12.79
CA VAL A 492 -22.22 -23.17 -13.16
C VAL A 492 -23.35 -23.23 -12.14
N VAL A 493 -23.07 -23.70 -10.92
CA VAL A 493 -24.12 -24.06 -9.95
C VAL A 493 -24.92 -22.84 -9.49
N PHE A 494 -24.23 -21.81 -8.99
CA PHE A 494 -24.89 -20.61 -8.48
C PHE A 494 -25.56 -19.78 -9.58
N PRO A 495 -24.91 -19.47 -10.73
CA PRO A 495 -25.58 -18.80 -11.84
C PRO A 495 -26.78 -19.57 -12.41
N SER A 496 -26.72 -20.91 -12.46
CA SER A 496 -27.89 -21.72 -12.86
C SER A 496 -29.04 -21.58 -11.87
N SER A 497 -28.72 -21.52 -10.58
CA SER A 497 -29.71 -21.30 -9.52
C SER A 497 -30.34 -19.92 -9.66
N GLU A 498 -29.55 -18.86 -9.87
CA GLU A 498 -30.02 -17.49 -10.12
C GLU A 498 -30.93 -17.44 -11.37
N ILE A 499 -30.47 -17.95 -12.51
CA ILE A 499 -31.23 -18.00 -13.77
C ILE A 499 -32.56 -18.76 -13.59
N GLY A 500 -32.52 -19.89 -12.89
CA GLY A 500 -33.68 -20.75 -12.67
C GLY A 500 -34.75 -20.14 -11.76
N THR A 501 -34.40 -19.16 -10.91
CA THR A 501 -35.40 -18.42 -10.11
C THR A 501 -36.31 -17.53 -10.97
N ARG A 502 -35.86 -17.16 -12.19
CA ARG A 502 -36.50 -16.16 -13.06
C ARG A 502 -36.56 -14.75 -12.47
N GLU A 503 -35.80 -14.48 -11.42
CA GLU A 503 -35.65 -13.15 -10.83
C GLU A 503 -34.44 -12.41 -11.41
N LYS A 504 -34.38 -11.10 -11.22
CA LYS A 504 -33.26 -10.26 -11.67
C LYS A 504 -32.17 -10.19 -10.60
N TRP A 505 -31.23 -11.12 -10.65
CA TRP A 505 -30.07 -11.13 -9.77
C TRP A 505 -28.88 -10.37 -10.36
N THR A 506 -28.08 -9.74 -9.49
CA THR A 506 -26.74 -9.26 -9.81
C THR A 506 -25.80 -10.46 -9.95
N MET A 507 -25.60 -10.89 -11.20
CA MET A 507 -24.75 -12.04 -11.51
C MET A 507 -23.27 -11.66 -11.58
N LEU A 508 -22.40 -12.67 -11.53
CA LEU A 508 -20.94 -12.55 -11.68
C LEU A 508 -20.55 -11.70 -12.90
N HIS A 509 -19.90 -10.55 -12.65
CA HIS A 509 -19.30 -9.71 -13.68
C HIS A 509 -17.87 -10.18 -13.95
N HIS A 510 -16.96 -10.08 -12.98
CA HIS A 510 -15.54 -10.44 -13.12
C HIS A 510 -15.14 -11.57 -12.17
N LEU A 511 -14.52 -12.61 -12.72
CA LEU A 511 -13.98 -13.73 -11.96
C LEU A 511 -12.46 -13.72 -12.01
N ASN A 512 -11.84 -13.55 -10.84
CA ASN A 512 -10.40 -13.57 -10.67
C ASN A 512 -9.95 -14.84 -9.95
N THR A 513 -9.44 -15.80 -10.71
CA THR A 513 -9.08 -17.12 -10.20
C THR A 513 -7.57 -17.32 -10.14
N THR A 514 -7.08 -17.83 -9.01
CA THR A 514 -5.66 -18.20 -8.84
C THR A 514 -5.41 -19.69 -9.02
N GLU A 515 -4.21 -20.01 -9.45
CA GLU A 515 -3.58 -21.33 -9.32
C GLU A 515 -3.10 -21.56 -7.86
N TYR A 516 -2.35 -22.62 -7.58
CA TYR A 516 -1.92 -22.92 -6.22
C TYR A 516 -0.61 -22.21 -5.83
N LEU A 517 -0.53 -21.78 -4.57
CA LEU A 517 0.74 -21.45 -3.93
C LEU A 517 1.31 -22.72 -3.29
N GLN A 518 2.49 -23.11 -3.74
CA GLN A 518 3.31 -24.19 -3.19
C GLN A 518 4.23 -23.68 -2.07
N TYR A 519 4.84 -24.58 -1.30
CA TYR A 519 5.70 -24.24 -0.16
C TYR A 519 7.03 -25.01 -0.23
N GLU A 520 8.16 -24.30 -0.39
CA GLU A 520 9.53 -24.86 -0.37
C GLU A 520 9.69 -26.16 -1.21
N GLY A 521 9.15 -26.16 -2.43
CA GLY A 521 9.24 -27.27 -3.39
C GLY A 521 8.20 -28.38 -3.21
N GLY A 522 7.26 -28.22 -2.26
CA GLY A 522 6.17 -29.14 -2.00
C GLY A 522 4.82 -28.46 -1.81
N LYS A 523 3.83 -29.21 -1.30
CA LYS A 523 2.50 -28.69 -0.98
C LYS A 523 2.39 -28.38 0.51
N PHE A 524 1.57 -27.37 0.85
CA PHE A 524 1.07 -27.21 2.21
C PHE A 524 0.42 -28.52 2.69
N SER A 525 0.64 -28.90 3.95
CA SER A 525 0.10 -30.15 4.50
C SER A 525 -0.26 -29.98 5.96
N LYS A 526 -1.56 -29.91 6.26
CA LYS A 526 -2.07 -29.80 7.63
C LYS A 526 -1.71 -31.03 8.47
N SER A 527 -1.93 -32.24 7.95
CA SER A 527 -1.65 -33.48 8.67
C SER A 527 -0.17 -33.68 9.01
N ARG A 528 0.73 -33.13 8.19
CA ARG A 528 2.19 -33.19 8.41
C ARG A 528 2.76 -31.91 8.98
N ASN A 529 1.91 -30.92 9.30
CA ASN A 529 2.30 -29.59 9.76
C ASN A 529 3.38 -28.91 8.88
N ILE A 530 3.24 -29.02 7.55
CA ILE A 530 4.16 -28.42 6.57
C ILE A 530 3.55 -27.14 6.02
N GLY A 531 4.29 -26.05 6.14
CA GLY A 531 3.92 -24.73 5.64
C GLY A 531 3.59 -23.74 6.76
N VAL A 532 3.40 -22.49 6.36
CA VAL A 532 2.98 -21.42 7.26
C VAL A 532 1.46 -21.30 7.25
N PHE A 533 0.86 -21.37 8.43
CA PHE A 533 -0.57 -21.11 8.65
C PHE A 533 -0.78 -19.67 9.16
N GLY A 534 -1.99 -19.15 8.99
CA GLY A 534 -2.28 -17.74 9.27
C GLY A 534 -1.99 -17.32 10.72
N ASP A 535 -2.23 -18.21 11.68
CA ASP A 535 -1.94 -18.03 13.10
C ASP A 535 -0.43 -18.10 13.42
N ASN A 536 0.33 -18.94 12.70
CA ASN A 536 1.78 -19.03 12.88
C ASN A 536 2.55 -17.89 12.19
N ALA A 537 2.00 -17.27 11.15
CA ALA A 537 2.64 -16.14 10.47
C ALA A 537 2.93 -14.99 11.46
N GLN A 538 1.97 -14.68 12.35
CA GLN A 538 2.13 -13.68 13.39
C GLN A 538 3.26 -13.99 14.38
N GLN A 539 3.48 -15.27 14.68
CA GLN A 539 4.49 -15.72 15.65
C GLN A 539 5.93 -15.54 15.16
N THR A 540 6.13 -15.21 13.87
CA THR A 540 7.46 -14.90 13.33
C THR A 540 7.99 -13.54 13.77
N GLY A 541 7.12 -12.66 14.30
CA GLY A 541 7.47 -11.28 14.62
C GLY A 541 7.64 -10.37 13.39
N ILE A 542 7.40 -10.90 12.18
CA ILE A 542 7.47 -10.12 10.95
C ILE A 542 6.14 -9.40 10.72
N PRO A 543 6.14 -8.08 10.43
CA PRO A 543 4.91 -7.31 10.23
C PRO A 543 4.04 -7.83 9.07
N PRO A 544 2.70 -7.70 9.15
CA PRO A 544 1.78 -8.17 8.11
C PRO A 544 2.05 -7.51 6.75
N SER A 545 2.47 -6.25 6.70
CA SER A 545 2.85 -5.58 5.45
C SER A 545 3.90 -6.35 4.63
N VAL A 546 4.87 -7.01 5.28
CA VAL A 546 5.91 -7.81 4.58
C VAL A 546 5.31 -9.09 4.00
N TRP A 547 4.42 -9.75 4.76
CA TRP A 547 3.69 -10.92 4.29
C TRP A 547 2.78 -10.61 3.11
N ARG A 548 2.00 -9.54 3.21
CA ARG A 548 1.11 -9.07 2.14
C ARG A 548 1.90 -8.74 0.87
N TYR A 549 3.00 -8.00 1.00
CA TYR A 549 3.88 -7.67 -0.12
C TYR A 549 4.41 -8.93 -0.81
N TYR A 550 5.01 -9.84 -0.04
CA TYR A 550 5.60 -11.03 -0.63
C TYR A 550 4.56 -11.90 -1.33
N LEU A 551 3.43 -12.19 -0.66
CA LEU A 551 2.36 -13.01 -1.24
C LEU A 551 1.77 -12.38 -2.50
N ALA A 552 1.61 -11.06 -2.55
CA ALA A 552 1.18 -10.37 -3.75
C ALA A 552 2.24 -10.45 -4.88
N SER A 553 3.53 -10.38 -4.54
CA SER A 553 4.63 -10.50 -5.52
C SER A 553 4.74 -11.89 -6.14
N VAL A 554 4.38 -12.93 -5.38
CA VAL A 554 4.36 -14.33 -5.84
C VAL A 554 2.94 -14.85 -6.08
N ARG A 555 1.97 -13.96 -6.32
CA ARG A 555 0.57 -14.36 -6.53
C ARG A 555 0.45 -15.32 -7.73
N PRO A 556 -0.17 -16.51 -7.56
CA PRO A 556 -0.26 -17.53 -8.61
C PRO A 556 -1.39 -17.21 -9.62
N GLU A 557 -1.16 -16.24 -10.52
CA GLU A 557 -2.20 -15.78 -11.46
C GLU A 557 -2.36 -16.69 -12.69
N THR A 558 -1.25 -17.08 -13.32
CA THR A 558 -1.24 -17.84 -14.59
C THR A 558 -0.79 -19.29 -14.45
N SER A 559 0.00 -19.57 -13.41
CA SER A 559 0.57 -20.87 -13.09
C SER A 559 0.75 -20.96 -11.58
N ASP A 560 0.95 -22.17 -11.06
CA ASP A 560 1.37 -22.36 -9.69
C ASP A 560 2.61 -21.50 -9.38
N SER A 561 2.68 -20.98 -8.16
CA SER A 561 3.82 -20.24 -7.64
C SER A 561 4.34 -20.92 -6.37
N GLN A 562 5.47 -20.45 -5.85
CA GLN A 562 6.10 -21.05 -4.69
C GLN A 562 6.43 -20.00 -3.63
N PHE A 563 6.12 -20.32 -2.38
CA PHE A 563 6.67 -19.62 -1.22
C PHE A 563 8.09 -20.14 -0.93
N SER A 564 9.04 -19.21 -0.79
CA SER A 564 10.44 -19.46 -0.42
C SER A 564 10.88 -18.48 0.66
N TRP A 565 11.44 -18.99 1.77
CA TRP A 565 11.95 -18.12 2.83
C TRP A 565 13.13 -17.26 2.38
N ALA A 566 14.00 -17.81 1.53
CA ALA A 566 15.13 -17.05 0.98
C ALA A 566 14.65 -15.86 0.14
N GLU A 567 13.62 -16.09 -0.69
CA GLU A 567 13.04 -15.03 -1.50
C GLU A 567 12.25 -14.03 -0.64
N PHE A 568 11.49 -14.50 0.35
CA PHE A 568 10.77 -13.66 1.31
C PHE A 568 11.71 -12.65 1.99
N ILE A 569 12.86 -13.11 2.49
CA ILE A 569 13.88 -12.26 3.10
C ILE A 569 14.52 -11.34 2.06
N GLY A 570 14.83 -11.87 0.87
CA GLY A 570 15.40 -11.08 -0.23
C GLY A 570 14.50 -9.93 -0.65
N LYS A 571 13.20 -10.17 -0.82
CA LYS A 571 12.18 -9.17 -1.16
C LYS A 571 12.06 -8.09 -0.08
N ASN A 572 12.07 -8.48 1.20
CA ASN A 572 12.11 -7.50 2.29
C ASN A 572 13.39 -6.65 2.25
N ASN A 573 14.57 -7.28 2.18
CA ASN A 573 15.83 -6.57 2.34
C ASN A 573 16.17 -5.70 1.11
N ASN A 574 15.86 -6.17 -0.09
CA ASN A 574 16.29 -5.52 -1.33
C ASN A 574 15.22 -4.60 -1.94
N GLU A 575 13.93 -4.94 -1.82
CA GLU A 575 12.85 -4.16 -2.44
C GLU A 575 12.14 -3.27 -1.41
N LEU A 576 11.75 -3.82 -0.27
CA LEU A 576 11.09 -3.02 0.76
C LEU A 576 12.08 -2.10 1.48
N LEU A 577 13.16 -2.63 2.04
CA LEU A 577 14.11 -1.85 2.83
C LEU A 577 15.00 -0.97 1.94
N ALA A 578 15.67 -1.54 0.94
CA ALA A 578 16.68 -0.82 0.14
C ALA A 578 16.11 0.06 -0.98
N ASN A 579 14.86 -0.15 -1.43
CA ASN A 579 14.19 0.72 -2.40
C ASN A 579 13.14 1.61 -1.72
N LEU A 580 11.95 1.08 -1.39
CA LEU A 580 10.83 1.90 -0.87
C LEU A 580 11.17 2.60 0.46
N GLY A 581 11.64 1.83 1.44
CA GLY A 581 12.05 2.35 2.75
C GLY A 581 13.17 3.37 2.65
N ASN A 582 14.16 3.12 1.79
CA ASN A 582 15.26 4.05 1.55
C ASN A 582 14.80 5.36 0.91
N PHE A 583 13.91 5.30 -0.09
CA PHE A 583 13.37 6.49 -0.76
C PHE A 583 12.72 7.45 0.24
N VAL A 584 11.79 6.92 1.03
CA VAL A 584 11.06 7.71 2.04
C VAL A 584 12.01 8.23 3.10
N ASN A 585 12.82 7.35 3.70
CA ASN A 585 13.67 7.69 4.83
C ASN A 585 14.74 8.73 4.47
N ARG A 586 15.39 8.59 3.30
CA ARG A 586 16.42 9.52 2.82
C ARG A 586 15.86 10.93 2.69
N LEU A 587 14.69 11.09 2.07
CA LEU A 587 14.11 12.40 1.84
C LEU A 587 13.55 13.01 3.12
N VAL A 588 12.76 12.26 3.89
CA VAL A 588 12.17 12.77 5.16
C VAL A 588 13.27 13.20 6.13
N LYS A 589 14.33 12.40 6.32
CA LYS A 589 15.46 12.80 7.18
C LYS A 589 16.18 14.04 6.66
N PHE A 590 16.35 14.17 5.35
CA PHE A 590 16.99 15.35 4.76
C PHE A 590 16.17 16.61 5.04
N VAL A 591 14.86 16.56 4.85
CA VAL A 591 13.95 17.69 5.11
C VAL A 591 13.92 18.05 6.60
N VAL A 592 13.84 17.06 7.49
CA VAL A 592 13.91 17.31 8.95
C VAL A 592 15.24 17.98 9.33
N ALA A 593 16.37 17.50 8.82
CA ALA A 593 17.69 18.02 9.21
C ALA A 593 18.02 19.39 8.58
N LYS A 594 17.66 19.61 7.31
CA LYS A 594 18.08 20.77 6.53
C LYS A 594 17.03 21.87 6.44
N TYR A 595 15.76 21.49 6.44
CA TYR A 595 14.63 22.40 6.30
C TYR A 595 13.75 22.47 7.55
N ASN A 596 14.19 21.88 8.66
CA ASN A 596 13.43 21.83 9.92
C ASN A 596 12.05 21.16 9.76
N GLY A 597 11.91 20.23 8.80
CA GLY A 597 10.63 19.55 8.54
C GLY A 597 9.61 20.44 7.83
N VAL A 598 10.00 21.58 7.25
CA VAL A 598 9.12 22.46 6.48
C VAL A 598 9.44 22.33 5.00
N VAL A 599 8.43 22.12 4.17
CA VAL A 599 8.57 22.14 2.72
C VAL A 599 8.88 23.58 2.30
N PRO A 600 10.01 23.85 1.63
CA PRO A 600 10.36 25.19 1.21
C PRO A 600 9.38 25.72 0.16
N GLU A 601 9.31 27.04 -0.01
CA GLU A 601 8.75 27.61 -1.24
C GLU A 601 9.56 27.14 -2.43
N TYR A 602 8.90 26.79 -3.53
CA TYR A 602 9.57 26.17 -4.67
C TYR A 602 8.92 26.55 -6.00
N ASN A 603 9.75 26.54 -7.05
CA ASN A 603 9.29 26.58 -8.44
C ASN A 603 9.78 25.30 -9.14
N PRO A 604 8.87 24.43 -9.63
CA PRO A 604 9.25 23.18 -10.31
C PRO A 604 10.17 23.37 -11.51
N GLU A 605 10.10 24.52 -12.19
CA GLU A 605 10.95 24.81 -13.36
C GLU A 605 12.44 24.97 -12.99
N ASN A 606 12.77 25.16 -11.71
CA ASN A 606 14.16 25.13 -11.21
C ASN A 606 14.76 23.71 -11.17
N CYS A 607 13.96 22.69 -11.48
CA CYS A 607 14.37 21.30 -11.61
C CYS A 607 14.31 20.88 -13.10
N PRO A 608 15.45 20.86 -13.83
CA PRO A 608 15.43 20.66 -15.29
C PRO A 608 14.80 19.35 -15.77
N ASN A 609 14.89 18.28 -14.98
CA ASN A 609 14.30 16.98 -15.30
C ASN A 609 12.87 16.79 -14.76
N TYR A 610 12.22 17.85 -14.26
CA TYR A 610 10.85 17.78 -13.72
C TYR A 610 9.86 17.25 -14.76
N LYS A 611 9.78 17.86 -15.95
CA LYS A 611 8.83 17.48 -17.01
C LYS A 611 9.01 16.03 -17.47
N GLN A 612 10.26 15.57 -17.59
CA GLN A 612 10.55 14.17 -17.93
C GLN A 612 10.10 13.23 -16.80
N THR A 613 10.37 13.60 -15.54
CA THR A 613 9.96 12.80 -14.38
C THR A 613 8.45 12.67 -14.29
N VAL A 614 7.70 13.75 -14.54
CA VAL A 614 6.23 13.72 -14.63
C VAL A 614 5.79 12.75 -15.73
N ALA A 615 6.36 12.84 -16.93
CA ALA A 615 6.00 11.95 -18.04
C ALA A 615 6.27 10.46 -17.74
N ASP A 616 7.43 10.14 -17.14
CA ASP A 616 7.78 8.77 -16.76
C ASP A 616 6.81 8.22 -15.71
N VAL A 617 6.50 9.03 -14.70
CA VAL A 617 5.59 8.65 -13.60
C VAL A 617 4.16 8.50 -14.10
N ASP A 618 3.68 9.40 -14.95
CA ASP A 618 2.35 9.31 -15.55
C ASP A 618 2.22 8.04 -16.41
N ALA A 619 3.25 7.68 -17.17
CA ALA A 619 3.25 6.44 -17.95
C ALA A 619 3.14 5.20 -17.03
N LEU A 620 3.95 5.13 -15.97
CA LEU A 620 3.89 4.05 -14.99
C LEU A 620 2.54 3.99 -14.26
N LEU A 621 2.00 5.15 -13.87
CA LEU A 621 0.71 5.27 -13.18
C LEU A 621 -0.45 4.83 -14.08
N GLN A 622 -0.43 5.21 -15.36
CA GLN A 622 -1.44 4.77 -16.33
C GLN A 622 -1.38 3.26 -16.58
N SER A 623 -0.18 2.69 -16.68
CA SER A 623 -0.02 1.23 -16.72
C SER A 623 -0.54 0.59 -15.43
N TYR A 624 -0.21 1.15 -14.26
CA TYR A 624 -0.69 0.63 -12.97
C TYR A 624 -2.22 0.61 -12.91
N ILE A 625 -2.88 1.72 -13.28
CA ILE A 625 -4.34 1.83 -13.32
C ILE A 625 -4.91 0.79 -14.27
N THR A 626 -4.35 0.66 -15.48
CA THR A 626 -4.82 -0.31 -16.50
C THR A 626 -4.79 -1.74 -15.95
N GLU A 627 -3.65 -2.16 -15.38
CA GLU A 627 -3.47 -3.51 -14.84
C GLU A 627 -4.36 -3.76 -13.62
N MET A 628 -4.55 -2.75 -12.76
CA MET A 628 -5.42 -2.86 -11.59
C MET A 628 -6.91 -2.90 -11.94
N GLU A 629 -7.37 -2.17 -12.96
CA GLU A 629 -8.73 -2.28 -13.51
C GLU A 629 -9.03 -3.69 -14.02
N GLU A 630 -8.02 -4.37 -14.57
CA GLU A 630 -8.11 -5.77 -15.02
C GLU A 630 -7.85 -6.78 -13.90
N SER A 631 -7.61 -6.31 -12.66
CA SER A 631 -7.27 -7.14 -11.51
C SER A 631 -6.02 -8.01 -11.71
N HIS A 632 -5.03 -7.50 -12.47
CA HIS A 632 -3.68 -8.07 -12.59
C HIS A 632 -2.80 -7.63 -11.41
N LEU A 633 -3.11 -8.17 -10.24
CA LEU A 633 -2.63 -7.67 -8.95
C LEU A 633 -1.11 -7.78 -8.79
N ARG A 634 -0.49 -8.85 -9.33
CA ARG A 634 0.97 -9.00 -9.31
C ARG A 634 1.64 -7.92 -10.16
N LYS A 635 1.12 -7.67 -11.36
CA LYS A 635 1.68 -6.64 -12.27
C LYS A 635 1.49 -5.24 -11.71
N GLY A 636 0.35 -4.97 -11.09
CA GLY A 636 0.11 -3.74 -10.34
C GLY A 636 1.17 -3.48 -9.27
N LEU A 637 1.58 -4.51 -8.51
CA LEU A 637 2.62 -4.36 -7.49
C LEU A 637 3.98 -4.01 -8.11
N GLU A 638 4.36 -4.69 -9.19
CA GLU A 638 5.60 -4.39 -9.91
C GLU A 638 5.65 -2.93 -10.36
N LEU A 639 4.53 -2.42 -10.91
CA LEU A 639 4.42 -1.04 -11.38
C LEU A 639 4.44 -0.03 -10.23
N ALA A 640 3.75 -0.32 -9.11
CA ALA A 640 3.82 0.51 -7.91
C ALA A 640 5.26 0.63 -7.36
N MET A 641 6.00 -0.49 -7.34
CA MET A 641 7.42 -0.48 -6.93
C MET A 641 8.33 0.18 -7.95
N ALA A 642 7.98 0.15 -9.24
CA ALA A 642 8.69 0.90 -10.28
C ALA A 642 8.53 2.42 -10.12
N ILE A 643 7.35 2.90 -9.69
CA ILE A 643 7.14 4.33 -9.35
C ILE A 643 8.05 4.72 -8.17
N SER A 644 8.15 3.89 -7.13
CA SER A 644 9.10 4.11 -6.03
C SER A 644 10.56 4.13 -6.52
N ALA A 645 10.94 3.20 -7.38
CA ALA A 645 12.29 3.15 -7.95
C ALA A 645 12.59 4.41 -8.79
N ARG A 646 11.62 4.91 -9.55
CA ARG A 646 11.74 6.16 -10.31
C ARG A 646 11.93 7.37 -9.39
N GLY A 647 11.30 7.37 -8.22
CA GLY A 647 11.50 8.34 -7.15
C GLY A 647 12.92 8.33 -6.59
N ASN A 648 13.47 7.14 -6.30
CA ASN A 648 14.89 7.00 -5.92
C ASN A 648 15.83 7.55 -7.00
N GLN A 649 15.57 7.19 -8.26
CA GLN A 649 16.35 7.67 -9.41
C GLN A 649 16.29 9.20 -9.52
N PHE A 650 15.11 9.80 -9.32
CA PHE A 650 14.93 11.26 -9.34
C PHE A 650 15.82 11.97 -8.31
N LEU A 651 15.92 11.44 -7.08
CA LEU A 651 16.82 11.98 -6.05
C LEU A 651 18.29 11.79 -6.40
N GLN A 652 18.64 10.71 -7.10
CA GLN A 652 20.00 10.41 -7.54
C GLN A 652 20.44 11.30 -8.71
N ASP A 653 19.61 11.44 -9.74
CA ASP A 653 19.84 12.29 -10.92
C ASP A 653 20.10 13.74 -10.50
N ASN A 654 19.37 14.21 -9.50
CA ASN A 654 19.51 15.54 -8.96
C ASN A 654 20.60 15.68 -7.90
N LYS A 655 21.25 14.57 -7.50
CA LYS A 655 22.29 14.53 -6.46
C LYS A 655 21.86 15.24 -5.17
N LEU A 656 20.70 14.84 -4.62
CA LEU A 656 20.20 15.44 -3.37
C LEU A 656 21.17 15.13 -2.20
N ASP A 657 21.98 16.12 -1.87
CA ASP A 657 22.99 16.10 -0.81
C ASP A 657 23.24 17.51 -0.22
N ASN A 658 24.26 17.63 0.63
CA ASN A 658 24.64 18.91 1.24
C ASN A 658 25.17 19.93 0.21
N SER A 659 25.79 19.50 -0.89
CA SER A 659 26.27 20.42 -1.92
C SER A 659 25.09 21.02 -2.68
N LEU A 660 24.11 20.20 -3.10
CA LEU A 660 22.90 20.73 -3.75
C LEU A 660 22.18 21.76 -2.87
N TYR A 661 22.00 21.45 -1.58
CA TYR A 661 21.32 22.34 -0.62
C TYR A 661 22.01 23.69 -0.45
N ASN A 662 23.34 23.71 -0.42
CA ASN A 662 24.14 24.91 -0.17
C ASN A 662 24.42 25.71 -1.45
N ASP A 663 24.74 25.02 -2.54
CA ASP A 663 25.32 25.61 -3.74
C ASP A 663 24.24 25.92 -4.80
N HIS A 664 23.10 25.21 -4.77
CA HIS A 664 21.97 25.38 -5.69
C HIS A 664 20.62 25.36 -4.96
N PRO A 665 20.34 26.33 -4.08
CA PRO A 665 19.19 26.30 -3.17
C PRO A 665 17.85 26.19 -3.89
N ASP A 666 17.62 26.97 -4.94
CA ASP A 666 16.35 26.96 -5.70
C ASP A 666 16.05 25.61 -6.35
N LYS A 667 17.11 24.93 -6.82
CA LYS A 667 17.01 23.56 -7.35
C LYS A 667 16.78 22.56 -6.23
N SER A 668 17.49 22.68 -5.11
CA SER A 668 17.30 21.82 -3.93
C SER A 668 15.86 21.87 -3.43
N ASP A 669 15.27 23.07 -3.40
CA ASP A 669 13.91 23.30 -2.90
C ASP A 669 12.87 22.66 -3.80
N ALA A 670 13.01 22.83 -5.12
CA ALA A 670 12.19 22.14 -6.10
C ALA A 670 12.31 20.61 -5.99
N VAL A 671 13.54 20.08 -5.91
CA VAL A 671 13.79 18.62 -5.80
C VAL A 671 13.17 18.04 -4.53
N VAL A 672 13.28 18.74 -3.40
CA VAL A 672 12.66 18.34 -2.14
C VAL A 672 11.14 18.29 -2.26
N ALA A 673 10.51 19.36 -2.75
CA ALA A 673 9.06 19.44 -2.86
C ALA A 673 8.50 18.40 -3.84
N ILE A 674 9.13 18.22 -5.01
CA ILE A 674 8.75 17.20 -6.00
C ILE A 674 8.92 15.80 -5.40
N GLY A 675 10.04 15.53 -4.72
CA GLY A 675 10.31 14.24 -4.09
C GLY A 675 9.28 13.85 -3.03
N LEU A 676 8.83 14.81 -2.21
CA LEU A 676 7.79 14.56 -1.19
C LEU A 676 6.44 14.24 -1.84
N ASN A 677 6.09 14.94 -2.92
CA ASN A 677 4.90 14.64 -3.72
C ASN A 677 4.98 13.25 -4.39
N LEU A 678 6.17 12.83 -4.86
CA LEU A 678 6.38 11.48 -5.37
C LEU A 678 6.18 10.42 -4.28
N ILE A 679 6.67 10.65 -3.05
CA ILE A 679 6.40 9.76 -1.92
C ILE A 679 4.89 9.68 -1.63
N TYR A 680 4.18 10.80 -1.72
CA TYR A 680 2.74 10.83 -1.49
C TYR A 680 1.95 10.06 -2.57
N LEU A 681 2.36 10.14 -3.84
CA LEU A 681 1.81 9.27 -4.88
C LEU A 681 2.13 7.79 -4.60
N VAL A 682 3.38 7.49 -4.21
CA VAL A 682 3.79 6.12 -3.87
C VAL A 682 2.93 5.57 -2.75
N SER A 683 2.62 6.36 -1.71
CA SER A 683 1.73 5.90 -0.63
C SER A 683 0.36 5.51 -1.16
N ALA A 684 -0.22 6.27 -2.09
CA ALA A 684 -1.52 5.96 -2.70
C ALA A 684 -1.52 4.62 -3.46
N VAL A 685 -0.50 4.37 -4.32
CA VAL A 685 -0.46 3.16 -5.17
C VAL A 685 -0.04 1.89 -4.41
N ILE A 686 0.63 2.02 -3.26
CA ILE A 686 0.96 0.87 -2.41
C ILE A 686 -0.14 0.57 -1.36
N THR A 687 -1.09 1.47 -1.12
CA THR A 687 -2.22 1.28 -0.18
C THR A 687 -2.94 -0.05 -0.36
N PRO A 688 -3.21 -0.51 -1.59
CA PRO A 688 -3.82 -1.82 -1.81
C PRO A 688 -3.02 -2.98 -1.20
N TYR A 689 -1.70 -2.87 -1.17
CA TYR A 689 -0.80 -3.95 -0.81
C TYR A 689 -0.33 -3.87 0.64
N MET A 690 -0.02 -2.67 1.15
CA MET A 690 0.63 -2.48 2.45
C MET A 690 -0.01 -1.31 3.22
N PRO A 691 -1.26 -1.46 3.73
CA PRO A 691 -2.01 -0.34 4.30
C PRO A 691 -1.37 0.25 5.56
N SER A 692 -0.75 -0.55 6.43
CA SER A 692 -0.02 0.00 7.59
C SER A 692 1.25 0.77 7.20
N THR A 693 1.96 0.31 6.16
CA THR A 693 3.10 1.05 5.59
C THR A 693 2.64 2.38 4.99
N THR A 694 1.52 2.41 4.26
CA THR A 694 0.93 3.65 3.76
C THR A 694 0.63 4.61 4.92
N ALA A 695 -0.07 4.15 5.96
CA ALA A 695 -0.41 5.00 7.11
C ALA A 695 0.83 5.54 7.84
N ALA A 696 1.93 4.79 7.84
CA ALA A 696 3.24 5.23 8.34
C ALA A 696 3.84 6.34 7.47
N ILE A 697 3.78 6.22 6.14
CA ILE A 697 4.22 7.29 5.22
C ILE A 697 3.35 8.54 5.39
N GLU A 698 2.03 8.38 5.46
CA GLU A 698 1.08 9.49 5.64
C GLU A 698 1.32 10.24 6.96
N ARG A 699 1.61 9.54 8.06
CA ARG A 699 2.03 10.16 9.33
C ARG A 699 3.35 10.92 9.21
N GLN A 700 4.34 10.34 8.52
CA GLN A 700 5.63 11.01 8.30
C GLN A 700 5.50 12.25 7.44
N LEU A 701 4.61 12.22 6.46
CA LEU A 701 4.35 13.36 5.59
C LEU A 701 3.33 14.34 6.17
N ASN A 702 2.60 13.99 7.24
CA ASN A 702 1.51 14.79 7.81
C ASN A 702 0.39 15.10 6.79
N VAL A 703 -0.02 14.07 6.05
CA VAL A 703 -1.01 14.17 4.97
C VAL A 703 -2.17 13.18 5.16
N PRO A 704 -3.38 13.48 4.66
CA PRO A 704 -4.49 12.53 4.60
C PRO A 704 -4.28 11.49 3.49
N ALA A 705 -5.14 10.48 3.40
CA ALA A 705 -5.09 9.50 2.32
C ALA A 705 -5.41 10.11 0.95
N LEU A 706 -4.47 9.96 0.01
CA LEU A 706 -4.60 10.40 -1.38
C LEU A 706 -5.38 9.36 -2.20
N ALA A 707 -6.40 9.79 -2.94
CA ALA A 707 -7.02 8.92 -3.93
C ALA A 707 -6.04 8.65 -5.06
N ILE A 708 -6.02 7.43 -5.61
CA ILE A 708 -5.14 7.10 -6.74
C ILE A 708 -5.55 7.99 -7.92
N PRO A 709 -4.69 8.95 -8.31
CA PRO A 709 -5.05 9.94 -9.32
C PRO A 709 -4.80 9.38 -10.71
N ASP A 710 -5.39 10.00 -11.75
CA ASP A 710 -5.07 9.62 -13.13
C ASP A 710 -3.73 10.22 -13.59
N ARG A 711 -3.25 11.29 -12.96
CA ARG A 711 -1.96 11.93 -13.28
C ARG A 711 -1.25 12.40 -12.02
N PHE A 712 0.07 12.44 -12.08
CA PHE A 712 0.89 13.03 -11.06
C PHE A 712 0.68 14.54 -10.98
N SER A 713 0.65 15.07 -9.75
CA SER A 713 0.54 16.50 -9.47
C SER A 713 1.34 16.85 -8.22
N LEU A 714 1.36 18.13 -7.89
CA LEU A 714 2.01 18.65 -6.69
C LEU A 714 0.92 19.01 -5.67
N TRP A 715 0.60 18.06 -4.81
CA TRP A 715 -0.44 18.17 -3.77
C TRP A 715 0.06 18.83 -2.48
N ILE A 716 1.35 18.68 -2.17
CA ILE A 716 2.02 19.27 -1.01
C ILE A 716 2.68 20.57 -1.44
N GLY A 717 2.20 21.69 -0.90
CA GLY A 717 2.69 23.04 -1.20
C GLY A 717 3.80 23.55 -0.27
N GLY A 718 4.33 24.73 -0.60
CA GLY A 718 5.27 25.46 0.25
C GLY A 718 4.69 25.76 1.63
N GLY A 719 5.52 25.70 2.66
CA GLY A 719 5.12 25.91 4.06
C GLY A 719 4.46 24.70 4.73
N HIS A 720 4.20 23.60 4.01
CA HIS A 720 3.72 22.36 4.62
C HIS A 720 4.73 21.81 5.64
N CYS A 721 4.27 21.37 6.81
CA CYS A 721 5.12 20.81 7.86
C CYS A 721 4.97 19.29 7.92
N ILE A 722 6.04 18.58 7.59
CA ILE A 722 6.10 17.12 7.69
C ILE A 722 6.37 16.67 9.14
N GLY A 723 6.05 15.41 9.42
CA GLY A 723 6.28 14.75 10.69
C GLY A 723 7.74 14.29 10.91
N LYS A 724 7.93 13.40 11.88
CA LYS A 724 9.24 12.82 12.21
C LYS A 724 9.53 11.60 11.35
N ALA A 725 10.79 11.43 10.95
CA ALA A 725 11.22 10.21 10.25
C ALA A 725 11.03 8.95 11.11
N GLU A 726 10.51 7.88 10.50
CA GLU A 726 10.45 6.53 11.09
C GLU A 726 10.95 5.48 10.09
N TYR A 727 11.48 4.38 10.61
CA TYR A 727 11.90 3.26 9.76
C TYR A 727 10.70 2.42 9.39
N LEU A 728 10.36 2.36 8.09
CA LEU A 728 9.25 1.57 7.56
C LEU A 728 9.51 0.06 7.64
N PHE A 729 10.75 -0.35 7.39
CA PHE A 729 11.15 -1.76 7.33
C PHE A 729 12.42 -1.98 8.14
N LYS A 730 12.61 -3.22 8.58
CA LYS A 730 13.83 -3.67 9.26
C LYS A 730 14.47 -4.79 8.44
N ARG A 731 15.80 -4.87 8.48
CA ARG A 731 16.52 -5.99 7.87
C ARG A 731 16.12 -7.29 8.56
N ILE A 732 15.84 -8.32 7.78
CA ILE A 732 15.68 -9.69 8.28
C ILE A 732 17.01 -10.41 8.08
N ASP A 733 17.51 -11.05 9.13
CA ASP A 733 18.76 -11.84 9.06
C ASP A 733 18.55 -13.06 8.16
N GLU A 734 19.44 -13.25 7.18
CA GLU A 734 19.42 -14.38 6.25
C GLU A 734 19.53 -15.72 6.97
N LYS A 735 20.12 -15.76 8.19
CA LYS A 735 20.15 -16.96 9.03
C LYS A 735 18.75 -17.46 9.44
N LYS A 736 17.72 -16.60 9.37
CA LYS A 736 16.33 -17.00 9.64
C LYS A 736 15.77 -17.98 8.60
N VAL A 737 16.36 -18.09 7.41
CA VAL A 737 15.93 -19.06 6.39
C VAL A 737 15.96 -20.47 6.95
N ASP A 738 17.10 -20.90 7.51
CA ASP A 738 17.27 -22.26 8.00
C ASP A 738 16.42 -22.52 9.25
N GLU A 739 16.32 -21.54 10.15
CA GLU A 739 15.46 -21.61 11.34
C GLU A 739 13.99 -21.83 10.96
N TRP A 740 13.46 -21.05 10.03
CA TRP A 740 12.06 -21.14 9.64
C TRP A 740 11.77 -22.34 8.74
N ARG A 741 12.71 -22.77 7.89
CA ARG A 741 12.59 -24.04 7.16
C ARG A 741 12.55 -25.24 8.11
N ALA A 742 13.38 -25.23 9.16
CA ALA A 742 13.35 -26.28 10.17
C ALA A 742 12.03 -26.28 10.96
N LYS A 743 11.51 -25.09 11.29
CA LYS A 743 10.27 -24.92 12.10
C LYS A 743 8.98 -25.20 11.35
N TYR A 744 8.93 -24.92 10.05
CA TYR A 744 7.70 -24.99 9.23
C TYR A 744 7.82 -25.99 8.07
N GLY A 745 8.92 -26.75 7.99
CA GLY A 745 9.17 -27.78 7.00
C GLY A 745 8.97 -29.19 7.54
N THR A 746 9.41 -30.19 6.77
CA THR A 746 9.24 -31.63 7.05
C THR A 746 10.03 -32.13 8.27
N GLY A 747 10.94 -31.32 8.83
CA GLY A 747 11.82 -31.67 9.95
C GLY A 747 11.33 -31.25 11.34
N SER A 748 10.13 -30.67 11.44
CA SER A 748 9.57 -30.16 12.69
C SER A 748 9.05 -31.31 13.57
N LYS A 749 9.94 -31.97 14.32
CA LYS A 749 9.59 -32.85 15.45
C LYS A 749 10.16 -32.31 16.74
#